data_AF-A0A967K2X5-F1
#
_entry.id   AF-A0A967K2X5-F1
#
_cell.length_a   1.000
_cell.length_b   1.000
_cell.length_c   1.000
_cell.angle_alpha   90.00
_cell.angle_beta   90.00
_cell.angle_gamma   90.00
#
_symmetry.space_group_name_H-M   'P 1'
#
loop_
_entity.id
_entity.type
_entity.pdbx_description
1 polymer ?
#
loop_
_entity_poly.entity_id
_entity_poly.type
_entity_poly.pdbx_seq_one_letter_code
_entity_poly.pdbx_strand_id
1 'polypeptide(L)'
;GVMLSYSDTNAARKITGSVARRGLCGDVFIVGKPVGASTTDVKVDTSVRNWDITFESGLLNLSADEQYALHAQVSDNGRKIREFASKPFKARDLRNGRIAFTEKWKPEKLWDTHTPENRYDVTISLLEAGGKVLDIREPVRFGFREFWIDGRDFFLNGSRIFLSSVPLDNAQVGAAWANYEAARESMERLKNFGINFVYTHNYGCEPGTHLGFTEVLTAADEIGMLVAFSQPHFGQYEWESPDADKTNGYARHAEFYVRAAQNHPSVVFYSMSHNATGYNEDMNPDMIDGIQNPRDTWSLRNSRRASRAAAIVENLDSSRIVYHHSSGNLGPMHTSNFYANFAPIQEMSDWFGHWATVGVKPVFTCEYSVPFPWDWTMYRGWYKGRRSFGSAKVPWEFCLAEWNSQFFGDEAFKISEMEKTNLRWEAMKFRTGSLWHRWDYPHVVGSSGFTERQPVCAMYFTDNWRAFRTWGLSANSPWNHGHYWTLRKGVDKSRKDFHIDWKNLQRPGFSPDYIQQQYERVDLAFEYSDWIPTVAAQALLRNNRPLLGYIAGKPGAFTSKDHNFLPGQTVEKQLIIINNSRETVTCNCEWSFDLPRTVEGKRKLTINTGQQKKIALRFQLPANLANGRYELKANFKFDNGEIQTDSFSIHVIPPPQAPRIVGKIALFDPKGQTEKLLKKMGIMYRLVDENTELSEHDILIVGKSALTVEGQAPDISNVRSGLKVLIFEQTSDVLEKRFGFRVAEYGLRRVFKRIPDHPLLTGIADEYLRDWRGEATILPSRLDYKLNPRFNGAPTVSWCGISVTRLWRCGNRGNVASVLIEKPARGDFLPILDGGYSLQYSPLMEYREGKGMVLFCQMDITARTQDDPAAQILAANILRYISNWRPGPRRKVVYVGDSDGRQHLESTCISLNSYEGENLSAKQVLVVAPAAAQRLASDAAKIAKWLNAGGNLLAIGLNEQQANAFLPLKVSTKEAEHIAAYFEPFAPNSLLVGIGPADVHSRQPRQLSLVSAGATVIGDGVLAEAENLNVVFSQLAPWQFDYNEQYNLKRTFRRTSYLLTRLLANMGAAGQTPLLERFGNPVNMSRPEKRYLKGLYMDTPQEWDDPYRFFRW
;
A
#
# COMPACT_ATOMS: atom_id res chain seq x y z
N GLY A 1 38.84 7.94 6.45
CA GLY A 1 38.06 8.24 7.66
C GLY A 1 36.76 7.47 7.65
N VAL A 2 36.04 7.44 8.77
CA VAL A 2 34.66 6.89 8.87
C VAL A 2 33.69 8.07 8.97
N MET A 3 32.56 8.03 8.26
CA MET A 3 31.53 9.08 8.27
C MET A 3 30.14 8.53 8.64
N LEU A 4 29.23 9.39 9.07
CA LEU A 4 27.83 9.03 9.32
C LEU A 4 27.00 9.18 8.04
N SER A 5 26.26 8.13 7.67
CA SER A 5 25.36 8.09 6.52
C SER A 5 23.90 7.96 6.99
N TYR A 6 23.03 8.72 6.35
CA TYR A 6 21.58 8.80 6.61
C TYR A 6 20.73 8.37 5.39
N SER A 7 21.37 7.83 4.34
CA SER A 7 20.77 7.59 3.02
C SER A 7 19.73 6.47 2.97
N ASP A 8 19.77 5.55 3.94
CA ASP A 8 19.01 4.29 3.84
C ASP A 8 18.06 4.04 5.03
N THR A 9 18.09 4.87 6.08
CA THR A 9 17.34 4.57 7.32
C THR A 9 17.03 5.84 8.12
N ASN A 10 15.97 5.79 8.95
CA ASN A 10 15.71 6.78 10.03
C ASN A 10 16.74 6.71 11.19
N ALA A 11 17.99 6.35 10.90
CA ALA A 11 19.10 6.24 11.84
C ALA A 11 20.45 6.45 11.11
N ALA A 12 21.45 6.99 11.80
CA ALA A 12 22.79 7.16 11.25
C ALA A 12 23.55 5.83 11.27
N ARG A 13 24.29 5.50 10.20
CA ARG A 13 25.27 4.38 10.19
C ARG A 13 26.68 4.88 9.89
N LYS A 14 27.69 4.24 10.48
CA LYS A 14 29.11 4.51 10.16
C LYS A 14 29.51 3.81 8.86
N ILE A 15 30.05 4.55 7.89
CA ILE A 15 30.57 4.04 6.61
C ILE A 15 31.99 4.54 6.35
N THR A 16 32.74 3.89 5.47
CA THR A 16 34.03 4.41 4.99
C THR A 16 33.79 5.70 4.21
N GLY A 17 34.46 6.78 4.61
CA GLY A 17 34.36 8.07 3.92
C GLY A 17 35.02 8.01 2.55
N SER A 18 34.28 8.41 1.52
CA SER A 18 34.77 8.55 0.15
C SER A 18 34.18 9.82 -0.48
N VAL A 19 34.91 10.40 -1.43
CA VAL A 19 34.42 11.53 -2.22
C VAL A 19 33.90 10.97 -3.53
N ALA A 20 32.57 10.92 -3.67
CA ALA A 20 31.89 10.30 -4.81
C ALA A 20 32.15 11.04 -6.13
N ARG A 21 32.16 12.38 -6.10
CA ARG A 21 32.40 13.25 -7.26
C ARG A 21 33.64 14.09 -6.98
N ARG A 22 34.67 13.94 -7.82
CA ARG A 22 35.99 14.56 -7.67
C ARG A 22 36.21 15.63 -8.74
N GLY A 23 37.06 16.60 -8.46
CA GLY A 23 37.36 17.71 -9.37
C GLY A 23 36.47 18.93 -9.12
N LEU A 24 36.40 19.82 -10.11
CA LEU A 24 35.56 21.02 -10.05
C LEU A 24 34.09 20.63 -10.20
N CYS A 25 33.39 20.56 -9.06
CA CYS A 25 31.98 20.20 -9.02
C CYS A 25 31.05 21.38 -9.34
N GLY A 26 31.56 22.45 -9.95
CA GLY A 26 30.84 23.66 -10.33
C GLY A 26 31.79 24.64 -11.01
N ASP A 27 31.25 25.79 -11.41
CA ASP A 27 31.98 26.81 -12.16
C ASP A 27 33.09 27.47 -11.34
N VAL A 28 34.11 27.97 -12.05
CA VAL A 28 35.19 28.79 -11.50
C VAL A 28 35.21 30.13 -12.23
N PHE A 29 35.15 31.22 -11.48
CA PHE A 29 35.12 32.58 -12.02
C PHE A 29 36.36 33.38 -11.59
N ILE A 30 36.84 34.25 -12.46
CA ILE A 30 37.77 35.35 -12.14
C ILE A 30 36.95 36.63 -12.10
N VAL A 31 36.97 37.36 -10.97
CA VAL A 31 36.16 38.56 -10.76
C VAL A 31 37.06 39.73 -10.37
N GLY A 32 37.01 40.83 -11.13
CA GLY A 32 37.65 42.09 -10.76
C GLY A 32 36.79 42.87 -9.77
N LYS A 33 37.40 43.43 -8.71
CA LYS A 33 36.69 44.20 -7.66
C LYS A 33 37.47 45.46 -7.26
N PRO A 34 36.80 46.52 -6.80
CA PRO A 34 37.47 47.68 -6.22
C PRO A 34 38.31 47.30 -4.98
N VAL A 35 39.43 48.00 -4.77
CA VAL A 35 40.27 47.82 -3.56
C VAL A 35 39.60 48.43 -2.31
N GLY A 36 38.83 49.50 -2.49
CA GLY A 36 38.14 50.24 -1.42
C GLY A 36 36.79 49.65 -1.02
N ALA A 37 35.91 50.50 -0.49
CA ALA A 37 34.57 50.13 -0.08
C ALA A 37 33.81 49.48 -1.24
N SER A 38 33.27 48.28 -1.01
CA SER A 38 32.67 47.45 -2.06
C SER A 38 31.55 46.56 -1.53
N THR A 39 30.74 46.06 -2.46
CA THR A 39 29.65 45.11 -2.22
C THR A 39 30.14 43.66 -2.34
N THR A 40 29.60 42.75 -1.50
CA THR A 40 29.94 41.32 -1.58
C THR A 40 28.89 40.52 -2.34
N ASP A 41 27.64 40.70 -1.97
CA ASP A 41 26.47 39.99 -2.47
C ASP A 41 25.22 40.83 -2.22
N VAL A 42 24.19 40.57 -3.00
CA VAL A 42 22.89 41.27 -2.94
C VAL A 42 21.81 40.24 -2.74
N LYS A 43 20.88 40.51 -1.84
CA LYS A 43 19.64 39.76 -1.62
C LYS A 43 18.44 40.69 -1.88
N VAL A 44 17.45 40.17 -2.60
CA VAL A 44 16.16 40.83 -2.82
C VAL A 44 15.06 40.01 -2.19
N ASP A 45 14.40 40.56 -1.18
CA ASP A 45 13.20 39.96 -0.58
C ASP A 45 11.95 40.73 -0.98
N THR A 46 10.85 40.01 -1.22
CA THR A 46 9.57 40.61 -1.63
C THR A 46 8.41 40.11 -0.78
N SER A 47 7.43 40.97 -0.52
CA SER A 47 6.16 40.58 0.08
C SER A 47 5.00 41.04 -0.78
N VAL A 48 4.14 40.10 -1.18
CA VAL A 48 2.89 40.36 -1.89
C VAL A 48 1.80 40.83 -0.93
N ARG A 49 1.80 40.33 0.32
CA ARG A 49 0.83 40.76 1.35
C ARG A 49 1.01 42.23 1.72
N ASN A 50 2.26 42.69 1.79
CA ASN A 50 2.59 44.05 2.19
C ASN A 50 2.99 44.97 1.02
N TRP A 51 3.20 44.43 -0.17
CA TRP A 51 3.78 45.12 -1.34
C TRP A 51 5.12 45.79 -1.03
N ASP A 52 5.98 45.05 -0.33
CA ASP A 52 7.34 45.47 0.04
C ASP A 52 8.37 44.83 -0.87
N ILE A 53 9.42 45.59 -1.19
CA ILE A 53 10.67 45.10 -1.74
C ILE A 53 11.81 45.54 -0.82
N THR A 54 12.65 44.60 -0.40
CA THR A 54 13.80 44.84 0.47
C THR A 54 15.07 44.52 -0.28
N PHE A 55 16.00 45.46 -0.30
CA PHE A 55 17.34 45.25 -0.83
C PHE A 55 18.31 45.16 0.32
N GLU A 56 19.04 44.06 0.38
CA GLU A 56 20.09 43.82 1.37
C GLU A 56 21.41 43.55 0.66
N SER A 57 22.48 44.20 1.13
CA SER A 57 23.84 44.00 0.59
C SER A 57 24.83 43.78 1.72
N GLY A 58 25.72 42.79 1.53
CA GLY A 58 26.95 42.71 2.30
C GLY A 58 27.96 43.73 1.79
N LEU A 59 28.73 44.32 2.70
CA LEU A 59 29.68 45.39 2.38
C LEU A 59 31.03 45.14 3.07
N LEU A 60 32.12 45.48 2.39
CA LEU A 60 33.49 45.37 2.90
C LEU A 60 34.23 46.70 2.76
N ASN A 61 35.28 46.86 3.56
CA ASN A 61 36.25 47.96 3.47
C ASN A 61 35.62 49.37 3.59
N LEU A 62 34.55 49.53 4.37
CA LEU A 62 34.00 50.86 4.68
C LEU A 62 34.91 51.60 5.67
N SER A 63 35.08 52.90 5.44
CA SER A 63 35.69 53.82 6.41
C SER A 63 34.69 54.14 7.52
N ALA A 64 35.19 54.32 8.75
CA ALA A 64 34.35 54.62 9.91
C ALA A 64 33.73 56.03 9.87
N ASP A 65 34.44 56.98 9.25
CA ASP A 65 34.07 58.39 9.27
C ASP A 65 33.13 58.79 8.12
N GLU A 66 33.17 58.03 7.02
CA GLU A 66 32.39 58.27 5.80
C GLU A 66 30.91 57.89 5.93
N GLN A 67 30.08 58.52 5.09
CA GLN A 67 28.68 58.12 4.89
C GLN A 67 28.50 57.51 3.51
N TYR A 68 27.67 56.48 3.46
CA TYR A 68 27.39 55.67 2.28
C TYR A 68 25.89 55.60 2.02
N ALA A 69 25.51 55.30 0.78
CA ALA A 69 24.14 54.94 0.42
C ALA A 69 24.13 53.79 -0.59
N LEU A 70 23.07 52.99 -0.59
CA LEU A 70 22.80 52.01 -1.63
C LEU A 70 21.81 52.59 -2.63
N HIS A 71 22.10 52.42 -3.92
CA HIS A 71 21.17 52.71 -5.00
C HIS A 71 20.80 51.41 -5.72
N ALA A 72 19.51 51.14 -5.84
CA ALA A 72 18.97 49.95 -6.49
C ALA A 72 18.22 50.34 -7.77
N GLN A 73 18.70 49.86 -8.93
CA GLN A 73 18.04 50.05 -10.21
C GLN A 73 17.42 48.72 -10.65
N VAL A 74 16.10 48.67 -10.76
CA VAL A 74 15.36 47.50 -11.25
C VAL A 74 15.06 47.67 -12.76
N SER A 75 15.30 46.61 -13.52
CA SER A 75 15.04 46.52 -14.96
C SER A 75 14.26 45.27 -15.35
N ASP A 76 13.48 45.37 -16.43
CA ASP A 76 12.80 44.26 -17.11
C ASP A 76 13.35 44.21 -18.55
N ASN A 77 13.99 43.11 -18.93
CA ASN A 77 14.61 42.92 -20.25
C ASN A 77 15.53 44.09 -20.66
N GLY A 78 16.40 44.53 -19.75
CA GLY A 78 17.33 45.64 -19.96
C GLY A 78 16.70 47.03 -19.90
N ARG A 79 15.37 47.15 -19.89
CA ARG A 79 14.67 48.43 -19.71
C ARG A 79 14.54 48.75 -18.23
N LYS A 80 15.05 49.91 -17.80
CA LYS A 80 14.84 50.42 -16.45
C LYS A 80 13.34 50.64 -16.17
N ILE A 81 12.85 50.09 -15.05
CA ILE A 81 11.44 50.21 -14.64
C ILE A 81 11.27 50.93 -13.30
N ARG A 82 12.25 50.86 -12.40
CA ARG A 82 12.17 51.50 -11.08
C ARG A 82 13.55 51.74 -10.49
N GLU A 83 13.68 52.77 -9.65
CA GLU A 83 14.89 53.09 -8.87
C GLU A 83 14.52 53.35 -7.41
N PHE A 84 15.44 52.98 -6.52
CA PHE A 84 15.33 53.19 -5.08
C PHE A 84 16.70 53.60 -4.51
N ALA A 85 16.68 54.37 -3.42
CA ALA A 85 17.89 54.75 -2.70
C ALA A 85 17.70 54.57 -1.20
N SER A 86 18.70 54.02 -0.52
CA SER A 86 18.69 53.93 0.94
C SER A 86 18.87 55.32 1.57
N LYS A 87 18.50 55.45 2.85
CA LYS A 87 19.00 56.55 3.67
C LYS A 87 20.54 56.43 3.80
N PRO A 88 21.26 57.55 3.98
CA PRO A 88 22.68 57.51 4.29
C PRO A 88 22.97 56.69 5.56
N PHE A 89 24.05 55.91 5.56
CA PHE A 89 24.50 55.08 6.68
C PHE A 89 26.02 55.11 6.83
N LYS A 90 26.52 54.69 7.99
CA LYS A 90 27.95 54.55 8.31
C LYS A 90 28.31 53.09 8.56
N ALA A 91 29.60 52.79 8.63
CA ALA A 91 30.12 51.45 8.93
C ALA A 91 29.53 50.81 10.21
N ARG A 92 29.22 51.62 11.22
CA ARG A 92 28.63 51.16 12.50
C ARG A 92 27.16 50.74 12.40
N ASP A 93 26.46 51.12 11.33
CA ASP A 93 25.04 50.83 11.15
C ASP A 93 24.82 49.44 10.53
N LEU A 94 25.90 48.80 10.06
CA LEU A 94 25.85 47.44 9.53
C LEU A 94 25.57 46.44 10.65
N ARG A 95 24.68 45.48 10.36
CA ARG A 95 24.41 44.33 11.22
C ARG A 95 25.07 43.11 10.59
N ASN A 96 26.03 42.51 11.29
CA ASN A 96 26.81 41.37 10.78
C ASN A 96 27.46 41.65 9.40
N GLY A 97 27.92 42.89 9.18
CA GLY A 97 28.54 43.29 7.90
C GLY A 97 27.56 43.54 6.75
N ARG A 98 26.26 43.72 7.05
CA ARG A 98 25.21 43.93 6.04
C ARG A 98 24.33 45.14 6.37
N ILE A 99 23.76 45.74 5.34
CA ILE A 99 22.73 46.80 5.46
C ILE A 99 21.54 46.42 4.58
N ALA A 100 20.33 46.73 5.05
CA ALA A 100 19.09 46.50 4.32
C ALA A 100 18.20 47.74 4.35
N PHE A 101 17.45 47.98 3.27
CA PHE A 101 16.39 48.97 3.23
C PHE A 101 15.18 48.44 2.46
N THR A 102 13.97 48.85 2.88
CA THR A 102 12.69 48.35 2.37
C THR A 102 11.88 49.50 1.80
N GLU A 103 11.29 49.29 0.64
CA GLU A 103 10.44 50.25 -0.07
C GLU A 103 9.12 49.63 -0.49
N LYS A 104 8.08 50.46 -0.62
CA LYS A 104 6.78 50.03 -1.13
C LYS A 104 6.80 49.96 -2.65
N TRP A 105 6.52 48.79 -3.20
CA TRP A 105 6.38 48.60 -4.63
C TRP A 105 5.44 47.45 -4.98
N LYS A 106 4.43 47.76 -5.79
CA LYS A 106 3.55 46.78 -6.42
C LYS A 106 3.92 46.69 -7.91
N PRO A 107 4.65 45.64 -8.35
CA PRO A 107 4.95 45.46 -9.77
C PRO A 107 3.69 45.04 -10.54
N GLU A 108 3.70 45.27 -11.85
CA GLU A 108 2.65 44.82 -12.76
C GLU A 108 2.68 43.30 -12.98
N LYS A 109 3.87 42.69 -12.87
CA LYS A 109 4.12 41.28 -13.13
C LYS A 109 4.63 40.59 -11.86
N LEU A 110 4.05 39.44 -11.53
CA LEU A 110 4.48 38.59 -10.42
C LEU A 110 5.06 37.29 -10.94
N TRP A 111 6.12 36.81 -10.28
CA TRP A 111 6.62 35.46 -10.55
C TRP A 111 5.67 34.44 -9.90
N ASP A 112 5.23 33.45 -10.67
CA ASP A 112 4.38 32.34 -10.22
C ASP A 112 4.70 31.09 -11.06
N THR A 113 4.18 29.91 -10.71
CA THR A 113 4.49 28.66 -11.44
C THR A 113 3.89 28.60 -12.84
N HIS A 114 2.97 29.52 -13.16
CA HIS A 114 2.32 29.65 -14.47
C HIS A 114 2.75 30.91 -15.25
N THR A 115 3.40 31.88 -14.58
CA THR A 115 4.01 33.06 -15.22
C THR A 115 5.49 33.22 -14.80
N PRO A 116 6.33 32.18 -15.00
CA PRO A 116 7.72 32.20 -14.56
C PRO A 116 8.60 33.17 -15.35
N GLU A 117 8.14 33.65 -16.50
CA GLU A 117 8.80 34.68 -17.30
C GLU A 117 8.87 36.04 -16.60
N ASN A 118 8.04 36.27 -15.58
CA ASN A 118 7.95 37.51 -14.82
C ASN A 118 9.11 37.65 -13.83
N ARG A 119 10.31 37.89 -14.36
CA ARG A 119 11.55 38.10 -13.60
C ARG A 119 12.14 39.46 -13.94
N TYR A 120 12.81 40.04 -12.95
CA TYR A 120 13.45 41.34 -13.04
C TYR A 120 14.94 41.21 -12.73
N ASP A 121 15.74 42.14 -13.24
CA ASP A 121 17.15 42.28 -12.87
C ASP A 121 17.29 43.51 -11.98
N VAL A 122 18.09 43.42 -10.90
CA VAL A 122 18.48 44.58 -10.09
C VAL A 122 19.99 44.78 -10.09
N THR A 123 20.41 46.02 -10.31
CA THR A 123 21.78 46.48 -10.11
C THR A 123 21.87 47.27 -8.82
N ILE A 124 22.80 46.91 -7.94
CA ILE A 124 23.10 47.66 -6.71
C ILE A 124 24.40 48.44 -6.91
N SER A 125 24.35 49.73 -6.61
CA SER A 125 25.53 50.60 -6.56
C SER A 125 25.76 51.09 -5.13
N LEU A 126 27.02 51.03 -4.68
CA LEU A 126 27.46 51.66 -3.43
C LEU A 126 27.93 53.08 -3.73
N LEU A 127 27.34 54.05 -3.04
CA LEU A 127 27.61 55.48 -3.20
C LEU A 127 28.25 56.05 -1.93
N GLU A 128 29.10 57.07 -2.08
CA GLU A 128 29.57 57.95 -0.99
C GLU A 128 28.62 59.16 -0.81
N ALA A 129 28.75 59.90 0.29
CA ALA A 129 27.93 61.06 0.66
C ALA A 129 27.75 62.13 -0.45
N GLY A 130 28.71 62.26 -1.37
CA GLY A 130 28.66 63.17 -2.53
C GLY A 130 27.99 62.59 -3.78
N GLY A 131 27.41 61.39 -3.72
CA GLY A 131 26.80 60.70 -4.87
C GLY A 131 27.79 59.98 -5.79
N LYS A 132 29.08 59.96 -5.43
CA LYS A 132 30.12 59.24 -6.17
C LYS A 132 29.91 57.73 -6.05
N VAL A 133 29.86 57.04 -7.19
CA VAL A 133 29.80 55.58 -7.25
C VAL A 133 31.15 55.00 -6.87
N LEU A 134 31.16 54.13 -5.86
CA LEU A 134 32.36 53.42 -5.37
C LEU A 134 32.45 52.00 -5.91
N ASP A 135 31.29 51.34 -6.07
CA ASP A 135 31.18 49.99 -6.62
C ASP A 135 29.81 49.81 -7.30
N ILE A 136 29.77 48.99 -8.36
CA ILE A 136 28.55 48.57 -9.04
C ILE A 136 28.59 47.05 -9.16
N ARG A 137 27.60 46.38 -8.59
CA ARG A 137 27.47 44.94 -8.69
C ARG A 137 26.84 44.54 -10.02
N GLU A 138 27.32 43.44 -10.61
CA GLU A 138 26.60 42.78 -11.72
C GLU A 138 25.10 42.59 -11.40
N PRO A 139 24.21 42.76 -12.39
CA PRO A 139 22.78 42.56 -12.18
C PRO A 139 22.47 41.18 -11.58
N VAL A 140 21.63 41.14 -10.55
CA VAL A 140 21.07 39.89 -10.02
C VAL A 140 19.61 39.78 -10.41
N ARG A 141 19.23 38.60 -10.90
CA ARG A 141 17.85 38.30 -11.27
C ARG A 141 17.02 37.93 -10.05
N PHE A 142 15.78 38.38 -9.98
CA PHE A 142 14.82 38.02 -8.94
C PHE A 142 13.39 37.97 -9.51
N GLY A 143 12.46 37.36 -8.76
CA GLY A 143 11.03 37.36 -9.09
C GLY A 143 10.22 37.87 -7.91
N PHE A 144 9.31 38.81 -8.14
CA PHE A 144 8.45 39.34 -7.07
C PHE A 144 7.33 38.35 -6.77
N ARG A 145 7.37 37.75 -5.58
CA ARG A 145 6.40 36.74 -5.11
C ARG A 145 6.42 36.64 -3.60
N GLU A 146 5.44 35.97 -3.02
CA GLU A 146 5.49 35.56 -1.62
C GLU A 146 4.88 34.16 -1.45
N PHE A 147 5.54 33.32 -0.66
CA PHE A 147 5.04 31.99 -0.28
C PHE A 147 4.92 31.91 1.24
N TRP A 148 3.79 31.41 1.75
CA TRP A 148 3.59 31.26 3.20
C TRP A 148 2.68 30.09 3.55
N ILE A 149 2.61 29.79 4.86
CA ILE A 149 1.67 28.86 5.46
C ILE A 149 0.60 29.67 6.19
N ASP A 150 -0.67 29.31 5.98
CA ASP A 150 -1.80 29.77 6.80
C ASP A 150 -2.62 28.54 7.23
N GLY A 151 -2.60 28.27 8.55
CA GLY A 151 -3.13 27.04 9.12
C GLY A 151 -2.52 25.79 8.48
N ARG A 152 -3.34 25.02 7.77
CA ARG A 152 -2.92 23.78 7.10
C ARG A 152 -2.50 23.97 5.64
N ASP A 153 -2.63 25.17 5.11
CA ASP A 153 -2.57 25.41 3.68
C ASP A 153 -1.34 26.22 3.30
N PHE A 154 -0.82 25.92 2.11
CA PHE A 154 0.22 26.71 1.47
C PHE A 154 -0.42 27.76 0.56
N PHE A 155 0.20 28.93 0.51
CA PHE A 155 -0.20 30.03 -0.36
C PHE A 155 0.98 30.52 -1.18
N LEU A 156 0.71 30.83 -2.45
CA LEU A 156 1.61 31.55 -3.34
C LEU A 156 0.83 32.74 -3.89
N ASN A 157 1.36 33.95 -3.71
CA ASN A 157 0.78 35.18 -4.25
C ASN A 157 -0.72 35.40 -3.92
N GLY A 158 -1.16 34.99 -2.72
CA GLY A 158 -2.53 35.23 -2.24
C GLY A 158 -3.53 34.13 -2.53
N SER A 159 -3.16 33.09 -3.29
CA SER A 159 -4.04 31.96 -3.55
C SER A 159 -3.44 30.64 -3.07
N ARG A 160 -4.32 29.76 -2.57
CA ARG A 160 -3.95 28.44 -2.05
C ARG A 160 -3.28 27.60 -3.14
N ILE A 161 -2.25 26.86 -2.76
CA ILE A 161 -1.53 25.92 -3.63
C ILE A 161 -1.39 24.55 -2.95
N PHE A 162 -1.65 23.50 -3.72
CA PHE A 162 -1.35 22.12 -3.37
C PHE A 162 0.01 21.75 -3.95
N LEU A 163 0.88 21.10 -3.17
CA LEU A 163 2.20 20.69 -3.67
C LEU A 163 2.20 19.21 -4.06
N SER A 164 2.68 18.90 -5.25
CA SER A 164 3.02 17.53 -5.67
C SER A 164 4.53 17.46 -5.88
N SER A 165 5.19 16.62 -5.09
CA SER A 165 6.63 16.63 -4.90
C SER A 165 7.32 15.37 -5.42
N VAL A 166 8.54 15.49 -5.94
CA VAL A 166 9.49 14.39 -6.10
C VAL A 166 10.92 14.88 -5.82
N PRO A 167 11.89 13.99 -5.54
CA PRO A 167 13.30 14.36 -5.51
C PRO A 167 13.75 14.84 -6.88
N LEU A 168 14.67 15.80 -6.88
CA LEU A 168 15.41 16.18 -8.08
C LEU A 168 16.86 15.67 -7.95
N ASP A 169 17.21 14.73 -8.84
CA ASP A 169 18.47 14.00 -8.80
C ASP A 169 19.54 14.53 -9.78
N ASN A 170 19.24 15.57 -10.56
CA ASN A 170 20.12 16.06 -11.63
C ASN A 170 21.57 16.30 -11.16
N ALA A 171 21.76 16.97 -10.02
CA ALA A 171 23.07 17.23 -9.44
C ALA A 171 23.72 16.00 -8.79
N GLN A 172 22.95 14.94 -8.53
CA GLN A 172 23.42 13.66 -8.01
C GLN A 172 23.80 12.70 -9.14
N VAL A 173 23.15 12.74 -10.30
CA VAL A 173 23.38 11.75 -11.36
C VAL A 173 24.70 12.02 -12.10
N GLY A 174 24.91 13.24 -12.59
CA GLY A 174 26.16 13.58 -13.29
C GLY A 174 26.09 14.90 -14.06
N ALA A 175 27.24 15.32 -14.61
CA ALA A 175 27.38 16.62 -15.30
C ALA A 175 26.45 16.79 -16.49
N ALA A 176 26.11 15.69 -17.17
CA ALA A 176 25.17 15.70 -18.29
C ALA A 176 23.71 15.97 -17.87
N TRP A 177 23.38 15.84 -16.59
CA TRP A 177 22.06 16.15 -16.04
C TRP A 177 22.04 17.46 -15.24
N ALA A 178 23.19 17.88 -14.71
CA ALA A 178 23.34 19.08 -13.89
C ALA A 178 23.56 20.38 -14.69
N ASN A 179 23.50 20.34 -16.02
CA ASN A 179 23.45 21.53 -16.88
C ASN A 179 22.01 22.04 -17.05
N TYR A 180 21.87 23.26 -17.57
CA TYR A 180 20.59 23.95 -17.67
C TYR A 180 19.58 23.20 -18.57
N GLU A 181 19.98 22.78 -19.76
CA GLU A 181 19.08 22.16 -20.74
C GLU A 181 18.50 20.84 -20.21
N ALA A 182 19.35 19.99 -19.62
CA ALA A 182 18.91 18.72 -19.04
C ALA A 182 18.06 18.92 -17.78
N ALA A 183 18.41 19.88 -16.92
CA ALA A 183 17.61 20.22 -15.73
C ALA A 183 16.23 20.75 -16.11
N ARG A 184 16.17 21.63 -17.11
CA ARG A 184 14.93 22.15 -17.68
C ARG A 184 14.06 21.02 -18.21
N GLU A 185 14.61 20.16 -19.07
CA GLU A 185 13.89 19.02 -19.65
C GLU A 185 13.34 18.08 -18.55
N SER A 186 14.16 17.78 -17.54
CA SER A 186 13.75 16.90 -16.43
C SER A 186 12.51 17.44 -15.74
N MET A 187 12.51 18.72 -15.40
CA MET A 187 11.39 19.34 -14.72
C MET A 187 10.17 19.56 -15.62
N GLU A 188 10.35 19.79 -16.93
CA GLU A 188 9.23 19.81 -17.90
C GLU A 188 8.52 18.44 -17.95
N ARG A 189 9.31 17.35 -17.99
CA ARG A 189 8.77 15.98 -17.94
C ARG A 189 8.03 15.71 -16.62
N LEU A 190 8.52 16.24 -15.50
CA LEU A 190 7.84 16.17 -14.20
C LEU A 190 6.51 16.97 -14.18
N LYS A 191 6.48 18.19 -14.76
CA LYS A 191 5.25 19.00 -14.87
C LYS A 191 4.15 18.29 -15.66
N ASN A 192 4.52 17.47 -16.65
CA ASN A 192 3.54 16.75 -17.50
C ASN A 192 2.60 15.82 -16.72
N PHE A 193 3.03 15.30 -15.56
CA PHE A 193 2.16 14.50 -14.68
C PHE A 193 1.79 15.19 -13.36
N GLY A 194 1.93 16.53 -13.31
CA GLY A 194 1.39 17.36 -12.24
C GLY A 194 2.36 17.69 -11.10
N ILE A 195 3.65 17.39 -11.23
CA ILE A 195 4.65 17.86 -10.26
C ILE A 195 4.83 19.38 -10.41
N ASN A 196 4.78 20.10 -9.29
CA ASN A 196 4.98 21.54 -9.22
C ASN A 196 5.99 21.96 -8.13
N PHE A 197 6.52 20.99 -7.41
CA PHE A 197 7.47 21.18 -6.33
C PHE A 197 8.51 20.06 -6.38
N VAL A 198 9.77 20.37 -6.14
CA VAL A 198 10.85 19.38 -6.02
C VAL A 198 11.75 19.73 -4.85
N TYR A 199 12.47 18.74 -4.33
CA TYR A 199 13.55 19.00 -3.38
C TYR A 199 14.87 18.47 -3.93
N THR A 200 15.96 19.21 -3.71
CA THR A 200 17.27 18.71 -4.13
C THR A 200 17.63 17.49 -3.30
N HIS A 201 17.93 16.37 -3.97
CA HIS A 201 18.00 15.07 -3.31
C HIS A 201 19.32 14.81 -2.55
N ASN A 202 20.11 15.85 -2.27
CA ASN A 202 21.28 15.74 -1.42
C ASN A 202 20.89 15.68 0.06
N TYR A 203 21.19 14.55 0.71
CA TYR A 203 20.93 14.32 2.14
C TYR A 203 21.87 15.11 3.07
N GLY A 204 22.93 15.66 2.50
CA GLY A 204 23.88 16.54 3.17
C GLY A 204 24.69 17.31 2.14
N CYS A 205 25.70 18.04 2.61
CA CYS A 205 26.44 19.01 1.80
C CYS A 205 27.97 18.83 1.93
N GLU A 206 28.43 17.61 2.25
CA GLU A 206 29.86 17.29 2.30
C GLU A 206 30.48 17.39 0.89
N PRO A 207 31.77 17.74 0.77
CA PRO A 207 32.43 17.84 -0.53
C PRO A 207 32.24 16.59 -1.41
N GLY A 208 31.79 16.81 -2.65
CA GLY A 208 31.56 15.75 -3.66
C GLY A 208 30.25 14.97 -3.52
N THR A 209 29.37 15.33 -2.58
CA THR A 209 28.03 14.71 -2.42
C THR A 209 27.06 15.08 -3.54
N HIS A 210 27.27 16.21 -4.22
CA HIS A 210 26.50 16.68 -5.37
C HIS A 210 27.37 17.57 -6.28
N LEU A 211 26.88 17.84 -7.49
CA LEU A 211 27.39 18.88 -8.39
C LEU A 211 26.74 20.24 -8.09
N GLY A 212 27.18 21.28 -8.79
CA GLY A 212 26.68 22.64 -8.68
C GLY A 212 25.20 22.74 -9.05
N PHE A 213 24.46 23.57 -8.32
CA PHE A 213 23.02 23.75 -8.49
C PHE A 213 22.64 25.01 -9.28
N THR A 214 23.58 25.87 -9.66
CA THR A 214 23.30 27.17 -10.31
C THR A 214 22.42 27.01 -11.56
N GLU A 215 22.81 26.12 -12.47
CA GLU A 215 22.06 25.84 -13.71
C GLU A 215 20.70 25.22 -13.41
N VAL A 216 20.64 24.34 -12.41
CA VAL A 216 19.41 23.67 -11.97
C VAL A 216 18.40 24.66 -11.39
N LEU A 217 18.84 25.57 -10.52
CA LEU A 217 17.96 26.59 -9.92
C LEU A 217 17.53 27.65 -10.95
N THR A 218 18.43 28.00 -11.88
CA THR A 218 18.08 28.86 -13.02
C THR A 218 17.00 28.22 -13.88
N ALA A 219 17.14 26.94 -14.23
CA ALA A 219 16.10 26.20 -14.95
C ALA A 219 14.77 26.19 -14.18
N ALA A 220 14.80 25.98 -12.86
CA ALA A 220 13.60 25.99 -12.01
C ALA A 220 12.88 27.34 -12.01
N ASP A 221 13.62 28.45 -11.95
CA ASP A 221 13.06 29.80 -12.02
C ASP A 221 12.34 30.05 -13.35
N GLU A 222 12.89 29.52 -14.46
CA GLU A 222 12.41 29.77 -15.82
C GLU A 222 11.17 29.01 -16.21
N ILE A 223 11.02 27.81 -15.68
CA ILE A 223 9.85 26.97 -15.96
C ILE A 223 8.78 27.10 -14.88
N GLY A 224 9.07 27.76 -13.76
CA GLY A 224 8.15 27.88 -12.64
C GLY A 224 8.01 26.59 -11.83
N MET A 225 9.13 25.92 -11.53
CA MET A 225 9.16 24.77 -10.62
C MET A 225 9.54 25.26 -9.21
N LEU A 226 8.71 24.97 -8.20
CA LEU A 226 9.05 25.34 -6.83
C LEU A 226 10.12 24.37 -6.28
N VAL A 227 11.06 24.89 -5.50
CA VAL A 227 12.21 24.12 -4.99
C VAL A 227 12.32 24.22 -3.47
N ALA A 228 12.51 23.07 -2.84
CA ALA A 228 13.12 22.92 -1.52
C ALA A 228 14.62 22.69 -1.69
N PHE A 229 15.42 23.66 -1.27
CA PHE A 229 16.87 23.56 -1.39
C PHE A 229 17.49 22.99 -0.12
N SER A 230 18.26 21.92 -0.26
CA SER A 230 18.80 21.20 0.89
C SER A 230 19.93 21.96 1.56
N GLN A 231 19.81 22.15 2.87
CA GLN A 231 20.84 22.72 3.73
C GLN A 231 21.77 21.64 4.29
N PRO A 232 22.97 22.00 4.80
CA PRO A 232 23.86 21.05 5.45
C PRO A 232 23.17 20.26 6.57
N HIS A 233 23.49 18.97 6.66
CA HIS A 233 22.86 18.09 7.62
C HIS A 233 23.47 18.26 9.01
N PHE A 234 22.67 18.57 10.04
CA PHE A 234 23.19 18.82 11.40
C PHE A 234 24.06 17.67 11.92
N GLY A 235 23.74 16.44 11.55
CA GLY A 235 24.47 15.23 11.97
C GLY A 235 25.91 15.11 11.45
N GLN A 236 26.40 16.07 10.66
CA GLN A 236 27.79 16.17 10.17
C GLN A 236 28.66 17.12 11.02
N TYR A 237 28.11 17.67 12.11
CA TYR A 237 28.75 18.69 12.94
C TYR A 237 28.65 18.31 14.43
N GLU A 238 29.59 18.82 15.23
CA GLU A 238 29.59 18.65 16.69
C GLU A 238 28.72 19.71 17.37
N TRP A 239 27.83 19.28 18.27
CA TRP A 239 26.82 20.15 18.92
C TRP A 239 26.89 20.15 20.45
N GLU A 240 27.86 19.45 21.03
CA GLU A 240 27.93 19.22 22.48
C GLU A 240 28.42 20.44 23.25
N SER A 241 29.31 21.26 22.65
CA SER A 241 29.76 22.48 23.33
C SER A 241 28.64 23.54 23.39
N PRO A 242 28.58 24.34 24.48
CA PRO A 242 27.58 25.40 24.61
C PRO A 242 27.64 26.46 23.49
N ASP A 243 28.81 26.66 22.90
CA ASP A 243 29.09 27.64 21.84
C ASP A 243 29.12 27.02 20.43
N ALA A 244 28.74 25.73 20.29
CA ALA A 244 28.84 24.99 19.03
C ALA A 244 28.13 25.67 17.85
N ASP A 245 27.05 26.43 18.11
CA ASP A 245 26.31 27.19 17.08
C ASP A 245 27.23 28.16 16.31
N LYS A 246 28.31 28.62 16.94
CA LYS A 246 29.30 29.54 16.38
C LYS A 246 30.59 28.84 15.94
N THR A 247 30.99 27.76 16.61
CA THR A 247 32.35 27.22 16.48
C THR A 247 32.45 25.96 15.65
N ASN A 248 31.36 25.22 15.42
CA ASN A 248 31.41 23.93 14.73
C ASN A 248 31.50 24.04 13.18
N GLY A 249 31.38 25.26 12.63
CA GLY A 249 31.43 25.52 11.18
C GLY A 249 30.10 25.40 10.44
N TYR A 250 29.01 24.98 11.09
CA TYR A 250 27.68 24.84 10.48
C TYR A 250 27.19 26.16 9.87
N ALA A 251 27.23 27.25 10.64
CA ALA A 251 26.72 28.56 10.21
C ALA A 251 27.37 29.05 8.92
N ARG A 252 28.70 28.88 8.80
CA ARG A 252 29.44 29.24 7.59
C ARG A 252 29.03 28.41 6.37
N HIS A 253 28.83 27.10 6.54
CA HIS A 253 28.35 26.24 5.46
C HIS A 253 26.89 26.59 5.10
N ALA A 254 26.00 26.77 6.07
CA ALA A 254 24.61 27.15 5.84
C ALA A 254 24.51 28.49 5.09
N GLU A 255 25.32 29.49 5.47
CA GLU A 255 25.38 30.79 4.79
C GLU A 255 25.72 30.65 3.29
N PHE A 256 26.63 29.73 2.91
CA PHE A 256 26.91 29.46 1.51
C PHE A 256 25.67 28.98 0.74
N TYR A 257 24.91 28.03 1.28
CA TYR A 257 23.70 27.52 0.64
C TYR A 257 22.54 28.53 0.66
N VAL A 258 22.46 29.38 1.70
CA VAL A 258 21.55 30.53 1.70
C VAL A 258 21.87 31.46 0.54
N ARG A 259 23.15 31.83 0.36
CA ARG A 259 23.60 32.70 -0.74
C ARG A 259 23.32 32.10 -2.11
N ALA A 260 23.50 30.79 -2.27
CA ALA A 260 23.18 30.09 -3.51
C ALA A 260 21.69 30.13 -3.84
N ALA A 261 20.79 30.30 -2.86
CA ALA A 261 19.34 30.31 -3.05
C ALA A 261 18.71 31.71 -3.04
N GLN A 262 19.37 32.72 -2.45
CA GLN A 262 18.72 33.93 -1.94
C GLN A 262 17.92 34.73 -2.99
N ASN A 263 18.35 34.71 -4.25
CA ASN A 263 17.67 35.44 -5.35
C ASN A 263 16.89 34.54 -6.32
N HIS A 264 16.86 33.23 -6.11
CA HIS A 264 16.04 32.32 -6.93
C HIS A 264 14.58 32.35 -6.42
N PRO A 265 13.62 32.90 -7.19
CA PRO A 265 12.21 32.91 -6.79
C PRO A 265 11.60 31.50 -6.71
N SER A 266 12.15 30.52 -7.43
CA SER A 266 11.74 29.11 -7.33
C SER A 266 11.99 28.50 -5.95
N VAL A 267 13.05 28.92 -5.24
CA VAL A 267 13.40 28.36 -3.94
C VAL A 267 12.46 28.91 -2.88
N VAL A 268 11.52 28.08 -2.46
CA VAL A 268 10.48 28.46 -1.48
C VAL A 268 10.79 27.91 -0.09
N PHE A 269 11.44 26.74 -0.02
CA PHE A 269 11.76 26.05 1.23
C PHE A 269 13.25 25.76 1.37
N TYR A 270 13.70 25.57 2.61
CA TYR A 270 14.91 24.83 2.92
C TYR A 270 14.55 23.44 3.47
N SER A 271 15.03 22.38 2.82
CA SER A 271 14.94 21.00 3.30
C SER A 271 16.12 20.69 4.23
N MET A 272 15.83 20.27 5.45
CA MET A 272 16.85 20.03 6.47
C MET A 272 16.74 18.62 7.07
N SER A 273 17.83 18.14 7.67
CA SER A 273 17.78 17.02 8.63
C SER A 273 17.20 15.69 8.10
N HIS A 274 17.42 15.39 6.81
CA HIS A 274 16.88 14.21 6.13
C HIS A 274 16.97 12.93 6.97
N ASN A 275 15.79 12.37 7.28
CA ASN A 275 15.61 11.08 7.97
C ASN A 275 16.27 10.99 9.36
N ALA A 276 16.55 12.14 9.99
CA ALA A 276 17.29 12.16 11.26
C ALA A 276 16.42 12.49 12.49
N THR A 277 15.13 12.78 12.29
CA THR A 277 14.25 13.33 13.35
C THR A 277 12.86 12.70 13.42
N GLY A 278 12.56 11.63 12.68
CA GLY A 278 11.24 10.98 12.74
C GLY A 278 10.90 10.31 14.08
N TYR A 279 9.66 9.85 14.22
CA TYR A 279 9.18 9.01 15.34
C TYR A 279 8.11 8.02 14.85
N ASN A 280 7.84 6.94 15.59
CA ASN A 280 7.05 5.83 15.04
C ASN A 280 5.58 6.15 14.76
N GLU A 281 5.01 7.18 15.38
CA GLU A 281 3.60 7.57 15.25
C GLU A 281 3.34 8.65 14.20
N ASP A 282 4.35 9.06 13.43
CA ASP A 282 4.24 10.16 12.46
C ASP A 282 3.41 9.85 11.20
N MET A 283 2.85 8.64 11.10
CA MET A 283 1.87 8.23 10.09
C MET A 283 0.50 7.88 10.70
N ASN A 284 0.32 7.97 12.02
CA ASN A 284 -0.92 7.62 12.68
C ASN A 284 -2.04 8.59 12.24
N PRO A 285 -3.16 8.11 11.68
CA PRO A 285 -4.21 8.97 11.14
C PRO A 285 -4.79 9.93 12.18
N ASP A 286 -4.72 9.60 13.47
CA ASP A 286 -5.22 10.43 14.57
C ASP A 286 -4.13 11.31 15.21
N MET A 287 -2.87 11.25 14.75
CA MET A 287 -1.74 12.04 15.31
C MET A 287 -0.97 12.87 14.28
N ILE A 288 -1.34 12.81 12.99
CA ILE A 288 -0.80 13.70 11.95
C ILE A 288 -1.45 15.09 11.94
N ASP A 289 -2.10 15.47 13.04
CA ASP A 289 -2.84 16.73 13.22
C ASP A 289 -1.93 17.98 13.32
N GLY A 290 -0.62 17.80 13.55
CA GLY A 290 0.32 18.89 13.79
C GLY A 290 0.34 19.39 15.24
N ILE A 291 -0.35 18.69 16.14
CA ILE A 291 -0.41 18.94 17.59
C ILE A 291 0.45 17.91 18.31
N GLN A 292 0.26 16.63 17.99
CA GLN A 292 0.93 15.53 18.68
C GLN A 292 2.38 15.34 18.20
N ASN A 293 3.26 14.92 19.11
CA ASN A 293 4.69 14.76 18.84
C ASN A 293 5.39 13.76 19.79
N PRO A 294 4.92 12.50 19.91
CA PRO A 294 5.52 11.53 20.82
C PRO A 294 6.92 11.12 20.33
N ARG A 295 7.96 11.61 21.01
CA ARG A 295 9.37 11.34 20.67
C ARG A 295 10.03 10.46 21.72
N ASP A 296 10.77 9.46 21.27
CA ASP A 296 11.72 8.73 22.12
C ASP A 296 12.98 9.57 22.39
N THR A 297 13.88 9.07 23.26
CA THR A 297 15.11 9.78 23.64
C THR A 297 16.00 10.12 22.45
N TRP A 298 16.10 9.24 21.46
CA TRP A 298 16.94 9.45 20.29
C TRP A 298 16.36 10.55 19.39
N SER A 299 15.07 10.47 19.09
CA SER A 299 14.33 11.44 18.27
C SER A 299 14.29 12.80 18.95
N LEU A 300 14.07 12.86 20.27
CA LEU A 300 14.06 14.10 21.03
C LEU A 300 15.43 14.80 20.97
N ARG A 301 16.53 14.08 21.21
CA ARG A 301 17.88 14.65 21.13
C ARG A 301 18.17 15.21 19.74
N ASN A 302 17.83 14.47 18.69
CA ASN A 302 18.08 14.90 17.32
C ASN A 302 17.20 16.08 16.91
N SER A 303 15.92 16.10 17.32
CA SER A 303 15.03 17.24 17.06
C SER A 303 15.56 18.54 17.66
N ARG A 304 16.17 18.50 18.87
CA ARG A 304 16.82 19.68 19.48
C ARG A 304 17.99 20.20 18.66
N ARG A 305 18.84 19.32 18.13
CA ARG A 305 19.96 19.70 17.24
C ARG A 305 19.44 20.27 15.92
N ALA A 306 18.43 19.65 15.35
CA ALA A 306 17.77 20.10 14.14
C ALA A 306 17.15 21.50 14.32
N SER A 307 16.50 21.79 15.45
CA SER A 307 15.96 23.12 15.75
C SER A 307 17.04 24.19 15.92
N ARG A 308 18.20 23.86 16.52
CA ARG A 308 19.36 24.78 16.57
C ARG A 308 19.86 25.13 15.17
N ALA A 309 20.04 24.12 14.32
CA ALA A 309 20.43 24.29 12.93
C ALA A 309 19.41 25.12 12.13
N ALA A 310 18.11 24.87 12.32
CA ALA A 310 17.03 25.64 11.71
C ALA A 310 17.09 27.11 12.11
N ALA A 311 17.25 27.41 13.40
CA ALA A 311 17.35 28.80 13.88
C ALA A 311 18.54 29.57 13.27
N ILE A 312 19.67 28.89 13.00
CA ILE A 312 20.79 29.50 12.28
C ILE A 312 20.40 29.86 10.85
N VAL A 313 19.73 28.94 10.13
CA VAL A 313 19.27 29.18 8.75
C VAL A 313 18.21 30.28 8.71
N GLU A 314 17.24 30.29 9.62
CA GLU A 314 16.18 31.31 9.70
C GLU A 314 16.75 32.71 10.00
N ASN A 315 17.82 32.79 10.79
CA ASN A 315 18.53 34.06 11.02
C ASN A 315 19.29 34.56 9.78
N LEU A 316 19.76 33.64 8.94
CA LEU A 316 20.42 33.97 7.67
C LEU A 316 19.42 34.32 6.58
N ASP A 317 18.27 33.64 6.55
CA ASP A 317 17.18 33.92 5.62
C ASP A 317 15.82 33.50 6.21
N SER A 318 15.03 34.50 6.60
CA SER A 318 13.66 34.32 7.12
C SER A 318 12.58 34.38 6.05
N SER A 319 12.94 34.60 4.78
CA SER A 319 11.98 34.72 3.67
C SER A 319 11.48 33.37 3.12
N ARG A 320 12.08 32.26 3.56
CA ARG A 320 11.82 30.89 3.10
C ARG A 320 11.44 29.99 4.27
N ILE A 321 10.57 29.02 4.01
CA ILE A 321 10.13 28.09 5.06
C ILE A 321 11.18 26.99 5.27
N VAL A 322 11.59 26.80 6.52
CA VAL A 322 12.40 25.64 6.91
C VAL A 322 11.48 24.45 7.22
N TYR A 323 11.80 23.28 6.65
CA TYR A 323 11.21 22.03 7.09
C TYR A 323 12.24 20.93 7.29
N HIS A 324 11.91 19.96 8.13
CA HIS A 324 12.73 18.80 8.38
C HIS A 324 12.16 17.60 7.62
N HIS A 325 12.98 16.94 6.81
CA HIS A 325 12.51 15.88 5.92
C HIS A 325 12.35 14.56 6.70
N SER A 326 11.13 14.00 6.73
CA SER A 326 10.72 12.85 7.55
C SER A 326 10.89 13.06 9.07
N SER A 327 10.14 14.02 9.64
CA SER A 327 10.33 14.49 11.02
C SER A 327 9.10 14.38 11.94
N GLY A 328 7.95 14.00 11.37
CA GLY A 328 6.63 14.20 11.96
C GLY A 328 6.38 15.68 12.24
N ASN A 329 5.80 15.98 13.40
CA ASN A 329 5.54 17.34 13.84
C ASN A 329 6.83 18.02 14.36
N LEU A 330 7.56 18.71 13.48
CA LEU A 330 8.74 19.52 13.83
C LEU A 330 8.79 20.80 12.97
N GLY A 331 8.74 21.95 13.64
CA GLY A 331 8.68 23.25 12.97
C GLY A 331 7.29 23.57 12.41
N PRO A 332 7.18 24.18 11.22
CA PRO A 332 5.92 24.73 10.71
C PRO A 332 5.00 23.69 10.03
N MET A 333 5.45 22.45 9.83
CA MET A 333 4.67 21.40 9.15
C MET A 333 4.86 20.02 9.79
N HIS A 334 3.97 19.07 9.43
CA HIS A 334 4.11 17.66 9.75
C HIS A 334 4.62 16.90 8.52
N THR A 335 5.81 16.30 8.59
CA THR A 335 6.46 15.65 7.45
C THR A 335 6.68 14.16 7.68
N SER A 336 6.45 13.31 6.69
CA SER A 336 6.68 11.86 6.84
C SER A 336 7.08 11.19 5.53
N ASN A 337 8.07 10.29 5.59
CA ASN A 337 8.23 9.24 4.59
C ASN A 337 7.17 8.16 4.85
N PHE A 338 6.18 8.12 3.96
CA PHE A 338 4.88 7.50 4.17
C PHE A 338 4.79 6.15 3.44
N TYR A 339 5.01 5.08 4.20
CA TYR A 339 5.03 3.69 3.71
C TYR A 339 4.09 2.80 4.53
N ALA A 340 2.82 2.75 4.13
CA ALA A 340 1.76 2.01 4.83
C ALA A 340 1.61 0.54 4.38
N ASN A 341 2.62 -0.04 3.72
CA ASN A 341 2.59 -1.38 3.15
C ASN A 341 1.29 -1.69 2.35
N PHE A 342 0.58 -2.75 2.70
CA PHE A 342 -0.73 -3.13 2.14
C PHE A 342 -1.90 -2.66 3.01
N ALA A 343 -1.88 -1.43 3.53
CA ALA A 343 -3.06 -0.83 4.16
C ALA A 343 -4.27 -0.90 3.21
N PRO A 344 -5.48 -1.29 3.66
CA PRO A 344 -6.62 -1.36 2.76
C PRO A 344 -6.87 -0.04 2.03
N ILE A 345 -7.11 -0.10 0.71
CA ILE A 345 -7.30 1.09 -0.14
C ILE A 345 -8.35 2.06 0.44
N GLN A 346 -9.45 1.51 0.98
CA GLN A 346 -10.51 2.31 1.59
C GLN A 346 -10.04 3.07 2.83
N GLU A 347 -9.24 2.44 3.70
CA GLU A 347 -8.70 3.10 4.89
C GLU A 347 -7.72 4.20 4.49
N MET A 348 -6.90 3.97 3.45
CA MET A 348 -6.04 5.01 2.91
C MET A 348 -6.85 6.21 2.39
N SER A 349 -7.96 5.99 1.68
CA SER A 349 -8.85 7.10 1.26
C SER A 349 -9.42 7.90 2.42
N ASP A 350 -9.57 7.30 3.60
CA ASP A 350 -10.10 7.93 4.82
C ASP A 350 -9.00 8.50 5.74
N TRP A 351 -7.72 8.18 5.48
CA TRP A 351 -6.58 8.39 6.39
C TRP A 351 -6.40 9.84 6.84
N PHE A 352 -6.61 10.79 5.93
CA PHE A 352 -6.42 12.22 6.19
C PHE A 352 -7.68 12.91 6.72
N GLY A 353 -8.78 12.18 6.94
CA GLY A 353 -10.05 12.78 7.38
C GLY A 353 -9.98 13.47 8.74
N HIS A 354 -9.24 12.90 9.69
CA HIS A 354 -9.01 13.52 11.00
C HIS A 354 -8.21 14.82 10.85
N TRP A 355 -7.05 14.76 10.19
CA TRP A 355 -6.23 15.94 9.89
C TRP A 355 -7.01 17.02 9.14
N ALA A 356 -7.82 16.65 8.15
CA ALA A 356 -8.65 17.58 7.38
C ALA A 356 -9.78 18.21 8.21
N THR A 357 -10.08 17.67 9.38
CA THR A 357 -11.10 18.22 10.28
C THR A 357 -10.47 19.10 11.36
N VAL A 358 -9.42 18.63 12.03
CA VAL A 358 -8.86 19.28 13.24
C VAL A 358 -7.41 19.71 13.13
N GLY A 359 -6.71 19.35 12.04
CA GLY A 359 -5.29 19.65 11.90
C GLY A 359 -4.99 21.15 11.91
N VAL A 360 -3.80 21.51 12.39
CA VAL A 360 -3.36 22.90 12.57
C VAL A 360 -2.11 23.26 11.76
N LYS A 361 -1.50 22.27 11.10
CA LYS A 361 -0.32 22.44 10.24
C LYS A 361 -0.48 21.72 8.91
N PRO A 362 0.26 22.13 7.87
CA PRO A 362 0.35 21.38 6.64
C PRO A 362 0.91 19.98 6.87
N VAL A 363 0.40 18.99 6.14
CA VAL A 363 0.98 17.65 6.08
C VAL A 363 1.69 17.48 4.73
N PHE A 364 2.94 17.02 4.79
CA PHE A 364 3.74 16.66 3.62
C PHE A 364 4.20 15.21 3.72
N THR A 365 3.66 14.34 2.87
CA THR A 365 4.18 12.99 2.69
C THR A 365 5.42 13.05 1.78
N CYS A 366 6.58 13.41 2.35
CA CYS A 366 7.85 13.65 1.65
C CYS A 366 8.20 12.55 0.65
N GLU A 367 7.98 11.31 1.06
CA GLU A 367 7.94 10.14 0.20
C GLU A 367 6.58 9.49 0.40
N TYR A 368 5.87 9.13 -0.67
CA TYR A 368 4.66 8.31 -0.54
C TYR A 368 4.71 7.16 -1.54
N SER A 369 4.47 5.96 -1.03
CA SER A 369 4.26 4.78 -1.86
C SER A 369 3.53 3.71 -1.06
N VAL A 370 2.27 3.50 -1.41
CA VAL A 370 1.40 2.52 -0.78
C VAL A 370 0.64 1.81 -1.91
N PRO A 371 0.96 0.54 -2.20
CA PRO A 371 2.10 -0.23 -1.69
C PRO A 371 3.46 0.27 -2.24
N PHE A 372 4.54 -0.05 -1.52
CA PHE A 372 5.92 0.06 -1.98
C PHE A 372 6.33 -1.18 -2.80
N PRO A 373 7.17 -1.05 -3.84
CA PRO A 373 7.61 -2.19 -4.67
C PRO A 373 8.16 -3.41 -3.91
N TRP A 374 8.73 -3.21 -2.71
CA TRP A 374 9.25 -4.31 -1.88
C TRP A 374 8.20 -4.98 -1.00
N ASP A 375 6.98 -4.45 -0.92
CA ASP A 375 5.94 -5.02 -0.07
C ASP A 375 5.45 -6.38 -0.55
N TRP A 376 5.65 -6.69 -1.85
CA TRP A 376 5.48 -8.03 -2.44
C TRP A 376 6.50 -9.08 -1.95
N THR A 377 7.16 -8.80 -0.84
CA THR A 377 8.00 -9.75 -0.10
C THR A 377 7.43 -9.99 1.30
N MET A 378 7.98 -10.91 2.08
CA MET A 378 7.55 -11.13 3.48
C MET A 378 8.42 -10.43 4.51
N TYR A 379 9.53 -9.82 4.07
CA TYR A 379 10.39 -9.07 4.97
C TYR A 379 9.73 -7.77 5.41
N ARG A 380 9.71 -7.53 6.73
CA ARG A 380 9.14 -6.35 7.38
C ARG A 380 10.15 -5.77 8.37
N GLY A 381 11.38 -5.55 7.89
CA GLY A 381 12.44 -4.83 8.58
C GLY A 381 13.09 -5.50 9.79
N TRP A 382 12.59 -6.65 10.24
CA TRP A 382 13.13 -7.40 11.38
C TRP A 382 13.42 -8.85 11.00
N TYR A 383 14.65 -9.30 11.28
CA TYR A 383 15.06 -10.69 11.10
C TYR A 383 15.90 -11.14 12.29
N LYS A 384 15.47 -12.23 12.95
CA LYS A 384 16.12 -12.78 14.15
C LYS A 384 16.42 -11.72 15.22
N GLY A 385 15.45 -10.83 15.47
CA GLY A 385 15.56 -9.74 16.46
C GLY A 385 16.45 -8.56 16.05
N ARG A 386 17.02 -8.56 14.84
CA ARG A 386 17.83 -7.47 14.32
C ARG A 386 17.05 -6.67 13.29
N ARG A 387 17.08 -5.35 13.43
CA ARG A 387 16.50 -4.42 12.47
C ARG A 387 17.43 -4.27 11.26
N SER A 388 16.87 -4.29 10.06
CA SER A 388 17.54 -3.88 8.83
C SER A 388 16.51 -3.33 7.83
N PHE A 389 16.97 -2.65 6.79
CA PHE A 389 16.11 -1.89 5.86
C PHE A 389 16.23 -2.44 4.44
N GLY A 390 16.05 -1.61 3.41
CA GLY A 390 16.10 -2.01 2.00
C GLY A 390 17.38 -2.73 1.56
N SER A 391 18.49 -2.56 2.29
CA SER A 391 19.78 -3.20 2.01
C SER A 391 20.01 -4.52 2.76
N ALA A 392 19.01 -5.02 3.50
CA ALA A 392 19.12 -6.19 4.34
C ALA A 392 19.56 -7.44 3.57
N LYS A 393 20.53 -8.18 4.14
CA LYS A 393 20.88 -9.53 3.69
C LYS A 393 20.06 -10.55 4.49
N VAL A 394 18.87 -10.86 4.02
CA VAL A 394 17.84 -11.66 4.72
C VAL A 394 17.08 -12.53 3.72
N PRO A 395 16.31 -13.54 4.17
CA PRO A 395 15.40 -14.24 3.28
C PRO A 395 14.24 -13.30 2.94
N TRP A 396 14.29 -12.61 1.81
CA TRP A 396 13.25 -11.63 1.46
C TRP A 396 11.89 -12.29 1.22
N GLU A 397 11.89 -13.51 0.67
CA GLU A 397 10.69 -14.29 0.29
C GLU A 397 9.78 -13.53 -0.69
N PHE A 398 9.99 -13.73 -2.00
CA PHE A 398 9.26 -13.06 -3.07
C PHE A 398 7.84 -13.63 -3.25
N CYS A 399 6.80 -12.87 -2.90
CA CYS A 399 5.41 -13.35 -2.81
C CYS A 399 4.47 -12.54 -3.72
N LEU A 400 4.77 -12.51 -5.03
CA LEU A 400 4.05 -11.67 -6.00
C LEU A 400 2.59 -12.12 -6.16
N ALA A 401 2.37 -13.39 -6.54
CA ALA A 401 1.05 -13.99 -6.67
C ALA A 401 0.23 -13.92 -5.38
N GLU A 402 0.84 -14.24 -4.23
CA GLU A 402 0.10 -14.29 -2.96
C GLU A 402 -0.47 -12.93 -2.55
N TRP A 403 0.31 -11.86 -2.68
CA TRP A 403 -0.17 -10.51 -2.36
C TRP A 403 -1.19 -10.00 -3.39
N ASN A 404 -1.06 -10.39 -4.66
CA ASN A 404 -1.99 -10.02 -5.73
C ASN A 404 -3.35 -10.73 -5.60
N SER A 405 -3.39 -11.92 -5.03
CA SER A 405 -4.62 -12.73 -4.92
C SER A 405 -5.76 -12.07 -4.14
N GLN A 406 -5.47 -11.17 -3.19
CA GLN A 406 -6.51 -10.41 -2.49
C GLN A 406 -7.30 -9.46 -3.42
N PHE A 407 -6.73 -9.10 -4.58
CA PHE A 407 -7.35 -8.21 -5.56
C PHE A 407 -7.93 -8.96 -6.75
N PHE A 408 -7.29 -10.06 -7.18
CA PHE A 408 -7.64 -10.79 -8.41
C PHE A 408 -8.18 -12.20 -8.18
N GLY A 409 -8.18 -12.70 -6.95
CA GLY A 409 -8.58 -14.09 -6.67
C GLY A 409 -7.58 -15.08 -7.25
N ASP A 410 -8.10 -16.18 -7.78
CA ASP A 410 -7.32 -17.29 -8.34
C ASP A 410 -6.45 -16.89 -9.55
N GLU A 411 -6.88 -15.88 -10.31
CA GLU A 411 -6.15 -15.33 -11.46
C GLU A 411 -4.72 -14.89 -11.11
N ALA A 412 -4.46 -14.49 -9.85
CA ALA A 412 -3.14 -14.07 -9.40
C ALA A 412 -2.08 -15.18 -9.51
N PHE A 413 -2.48 -16.46 -9.60
CA PHE A 413 -1.57 -17.59 -9.74
C PHE A 413 -1.19 -17.92 -11.19
N LYS A 414 -1.66 -17.12 -12.17
CA LYS A 414 -1.10 -17.10 -13.54
C LYS A 414 0.26 -16.38 -13.56
N ILE A 415 1.26 -16.98 -12.90
CA ILE A 415 2.57 -16.34 -12.67
C ILE A 415 3.43 -16.29 -13.93
N SER A 416 4.19 -15.20 -14.10
CA SER A 416 5.09 -15.01 -15.24
C SER A 416 6.39 -15.82 -15.13
N GLU A 417 7.11 -15.95 -16.24
CA GLU A 417 8.44 -16.59 -16.24
C GLU A 417 9.46 -15.84 -15.37
N MET A 418 9.33 -14.53 -15.21
CA MET A 418 10.17 -13.75 -14.30
C MET A 418 9.96 -14.16 -12.84
N GLU A 419 8.70 -14.31 -12.43
CA GLU A 419 8.35 -14.79 -11.09
C GLU A 419 8.82 -16.23 -10.88
N LYS A 420 8.57 -17.13 -11.83
CA LYS A 420 9.07 -18.52 -11.78
C LYS A 420 10.59 -18.57 -11.63
N THR A 421 11.32 -17.75 -12.39
CA THR A 421 12.78 -17.66 -12.32
C THR A 421 13.26 -17.23 -10.94
N ASN A 422 12.61 -16.22 -10.34
CA ASN A 422 12.88 -15.80 -8.97
C ASN A 422 12.58 -16.90 -7.95
N LEU A 423 11.46 -17.62 -8.08
CA LEU A 423 11.10 -18.72 -7.17
C LEU A 423 12.09 -19.89 -7.26
N ARG A 424 12.56 -20.25 -8.46
CA ARG A 424 13.62 -21.27 -8.64
C ARG A 424 14.91 -20.88 -7.95
N TRP A 425 15.33 -19.63 -8.13
CA TRP A 425 16.54 -19.10 -7.51
C TRP A 425 16.42 -19.00 -5.99
N GLU A 426 15.27 -18.55 -5.48
CA GLU A 426 14.98 -18.47 -4.05
C GLU A 426 15.01 -19.86 -3.41
N ALA A 427 14.35 -20.85 -4.02
CA ALA A 427 14.39 -22.23 -3.55
C ALA A 427 15.82 -22.78 -3.47
N MET A 428 16.68 -22.42 -4.43
CA MET A 428 18.11 -22.77 -4.38
C MET A 428 18.83 -22.09 -3.21
N LYS A 429 18.58 -20.80 -2.93
CA LYS A 429 19.18 -20.10 -1.79
C LYS A 429 18.78 -20.69 -0.44
N PHE A 430 17.51 -21.08 -0.29
CA PHE A 430 17.05 -21.76 0.90
C PHE A 430 17.72 -23.13 1.09
N ARG A 431 17.85 -23.94 0.02
CA ARG A 431 18.57 -25.22 0.05
C ARG A 431 20.01 -25.08 0.52
N THR A 432 20.70 -24.00 0.15
CA THR A 432 22.10 -23.75 0.55
C THR A 432 22.23 -22.96 1.86
N GLY A 433 21.12 -22.71 2.58
CA GLY A 433 21.11 -21.92 3.82
C GLY A 433 21.62 -20.47 3.67
N SER A 434 21.64 -19.96 2.44
CA SER A 434 22.25 -18.68 2.10
C SER A 434 21.27 -17.52 2.31
N LEU A 435 21.77 -16.39 2.83
CA LEU A 435 21.03 -15.13 2.85
C LEU A 435 21.39 -14.28 1.63
N TRP A 436 20.50 -13.39 1.21
CA TRP A 436 20.68 -12.57 0.01
C TRP A 436 20.16 -11.16 0.19
N HIS A 437 20.63 -10.26 -0.66
CA HIS A 437 20.04 -8.96 -0.85
C HIS A 437 18.92 -9.02 -1.87
N ARG A 438 17.99 -8.06 -1.80
CA ARG A 438 16.84 -7.97 -2.72
C ARG A 438 17.23 -7.80 -4.21
N TRP A 439 18.45 -7.34 -4.48
CA TRP A 439 19.01 -7.20 -5.83
C TRP A 439 19.82 -8.40 -6.31
N ASP A 440 20.01 -9.43 -5.48
CA ASP A 440 20.70 -10.66 -5.88
C ASP A 440 19.78 -11.60 -6.68
N TYR A 441 18.46 -11.36 -6.67
CA TYR A 441 17.50 -12.11 -7.48
C TYR A 441 17.82 -11.95 -8.99
N PRO A 442 17.58 -13.00 -9.81
CA PRO A 442 17.71 -12.91 -11.27
C PRO A 442 16.91 -11.74 -11.85
N HIS A 443 15.73 -11.50 -11.29
CA HIS A 443 14.96 -10.29 -11.51
C HIS A 443 14.81 -9.53 -10.20
N VAL A 444 15.51 -8.39 -10.10
CA VAL A 444 15.59 -7.57 -8.87
C VAL A 444 14.21 -7.29 -8.27
N VAL A 445 14.08 -7.51 -6.96
CA VAL A 445 12.88 -7.13 -6.20
C VAL A 445 12.69 -5.62 -6.29
N GLY A 446 11.50 -5.22 -6.74
CA GLY A 446 11.15 -3.83 -6.98
C GLY A 446 11.18 -3.43 -8.46
N SER A 447 11.85 -4.20 -9.33
CA SER A 447 12.01 -3.88 -10.76
C SER A 447 10.69 -3.59 -11.48
N SER A 448 10.66 -2.56 -12.32
CA SER A 448 9.51 -2.20 -13.16
C SER A 448 9.06 -3.31 -14.11
N GLY A 449 9.88 -4.33 -14.36
CA GLY A 449 9.54 -5.49 -15.19
C GLY A 449 8.41 -6.38 -14.66
N PHE A 450 8.11 -6.34 -13.36
CA PHE A 450 6.95 -7.05 -12.77
C PHE A 450 5.67 -6.24 -12.99
N THR A 451 5.10 -6.37 -14.19
CA THR A 451 3.92 -5.63 -14.65
C THR A 451 2.63 -5.99 -13.90
N GLU A 452 2.58 -7.17 -13.27
CA GLU A 452 1.45 -7.71 -12.50
C GLU A 452 1.13 -6.85 -11.26
N ARG A 453 2.06 -6.00 -10.83
CA ARG A 453 1.86 -5.04 -9.73
C ARG A 453 1.16 -3.76 -10.18
N GLN A 454 1.28 -3.41 -11.47
CA GLN A 454 0.81 -2.13 -12.00
C GLN A 454 -0.70 -1.95 -11.83
N PRO A 455 -1.56 -2.96 -12.08
CA PRO A 455 -3.00 -2.81 -11.83
C PRO A 455 -3.33 -2.59 -10.35
N VAL A 456 -2.58 -3.18 -9.42
CA VAL A 456 -2.75 -2.93 -7.97
C VAL A 456 -2.38 -1.48 -7.65
N CYS A 457 -1.22 -1.00 -8.08
CA CYS A 457 -0.83 0.40 -7.91
C CYS A 457 -1.85 1.36 -8.54
N ALA A 458 -2.40 1.03 -9.70
CA ALA A 458 -3.44 1.82 -10.36
C ALA A 458 -4.72 1.94 -9.52
N MET A 459 -5.12 0.88 -8.79
CA MET A 459 -6.26 0.95 -7.86
C MET A 459 -6.01 1.95 -6.72
N TYR A 460 -4.81 1.93 -6.11
CA TYR A 460 -4.43 2.89 -5.07
C TYR A 460 -4.35 4.32 -5.61
N PHE A 461 -3.71 4.55 -6.76
CA PHE A 461 -3.66 5.89 -7.37
C PHE A 461 -5.06 6.41 -7.70
N THR A 462 -5.89 5.57 -8.29
CA THR A 462 -7.24 5.95 -8.70
C THR A 462 -8.06 6.36 -7.48
N ASP A 463 -8.06 5.59 -6.39
CA ASP A 463 -8.91 5.89 -5.22
C ASP A 463 -8.30 6.91 -4.27
N ASN A 464 -7.03 6.77 -3.93
CA ASN A 464 -6.43 7.54 -2.86
C ASN A 464 -6.07 8.96 -3.31
N TRP A 465 -5.58 9.19 -4.54
CA TRP A 465 -5.16 10.55 -4.93
C TRP A 465 -6.35 11.50 -5.00
N ARG A 466 -7.48 11.05 -5.55
CA ARG A 466 -8.70 11.86 -5.55
C ARG A 466 -9.24 12.11 -4.14
N ALA A 467 -9.10 11.14 -3.24
CA ALA A 467 -9.49 11.31 -1.85
C ALA A 467 -8.58 12.31 -1.11
N PHE A 468 -7.26 12.19 -1.25
CA PHE A 468 -6.27 13.08 -0.64
C PHE A 468 -6.49 14.53 -1.06
N ARG A 469 -6.69 14.76 -2.37
CA ARG A 469 -6.97 16.08 -2.90
C ARG A 469 -8.31 16.64 -2.42
N THR A 470 -9.31 15.80 -2.24
CA THR A 470 -10.63 16.22 -1.71
C THR A 470 -10.59 16.56 -0.23
N TRP A 471 -9.81 15.81 0.57
CA TRP A 471 -9.46 16.16 1.96
C TRP A 471 -8.62 17.43 2.03
N GLY A 472 -7.97 17.79 0.93
CA GLY A 472 -7.13 18.97 0.81
C GLY A 472 -5.73 18.77 1.39
N LEU A 473 -5.19 17.54 1.37
CA LEU A 473 -3.81 17.21 1.77
C LEU A 473 -2.85 18.28 1.26
N SER A 474 -1.96 18.84 2.08
CA SER A 474 -1.19 20.03 1.67
C SER A 474 -0.11 19.71 0.63
N ALA A 475 0.60 18.60 0.83
CA ALA A 475 1.63 18.12 -0.09
C ALA A 475 1.69 16.59 -0.16
N ASN A 476 1.74 16.05 -1.38
CA ASN A 476 1.90 14.61 -1.65
C ASN A 476 3.15 14.35 -2.50
N SER A 477 3.67 13.11 -2.50
CA SER A 477 4.87 12.73 -3.26
C SER A 477 4.72 11.36 -3.92
N PRO A 478 4.48 11.26 -5.25
CA PRO A 478 4.57 9.99 -5.96
C PRO A 478 6.04 9.54 -6.11
N TRP A 479 6.69 9.29 -4.97
CA TRP A 479 8.14 9.07 -4.83
C TRP A 479 8.69 8.05 -5.85
N ASN A 480 8.01 6.92 -5.99
CA ASN A 480 8.40 5.83 -6.88
C ASN A 480 8.02 6.02 -8.36
N HIS A 481 7.73 7.25 -8.82
CA HIS A 481 7.27 7.54 -10.19
C HIS A 481 8.08 6.83 -11.29
N GLY A 482 9.40 6.69 -11.14
CA GLY A 482 10.26 5.98 -12.09
C GLY A 482 9.84 4.53 -12.42
N HIS A 483 9.05 3.87 -11.57
CA HIS A 483 8.60 2.48 -11.77
C HIS A 483 7.28 2.34 -12.54
N TYR A 484 6.60 3.45 -12.86
CA TYR A 484 5.27 3.43 -13.49
C TYR A 484 5.32 3.64 -15.00
N TRP A 485 6.50 3.91 -15.56
CA TRP A 485 6.74 3.92 -17.00
C TRP A 485 7.67 2.77 -17.36
N THR A 486 7.55 2.30 -18.60
CA THR A 486 8.40 1.27 -19.17
C THR A 486 8.97 1.76 -20.49
N LEU A 487 10.23 1.45 -20.77
CA LEU A 487 10.83 1.74 -22.06
C LEU A 487 10.18 0.87 -23.15
N ARG A 488 10.02 1.44 -24.34
CA ARG A 488 9.65 0.68 -25.53
C ARG A 488 10.76 -0.30 -25.89
N LYS A 489 10.41 -1.36 -26.62
CA LYS A 489 11.40 -2.34 -27.09
C LYS A 489 12.34 -1.69 -28.12
N GLY A 490 13.64 -1.98 -28.02
CA GLY A 490 14.65 -1.54 -28.99
C GLY A 490 15.20 -0.13 -28.77
N VAL A 491 14.97 0.48 -27.61
CA VAL A 491 15.62 1.75 -27.22
C VAL A 491 17.14 1.58 -27.26
N ASP A 492 17.83 2.53 -27.88
CA ASP A 492 19.28 2.56 -27.94
C ASP A 492 19.86 2.95 -26.57
N LYS A 493 20.53 2.00 -25.93
CA LYS A 493 21.20 2.18 -24.64
C LYS A 493 22.72 2.32 -24.79
N SER A 494 23.22 2.53 -26.00
CA SER A 494 24.64 2.73 -26.27
C SER A 494 25.14 4.09 -25.76
N ARG A 495 26.46 4.25 -25.77
CA ARG A 495 27.11 5.51 -25.40
C ARG A 495 26.62 6.63 -26.32
N LYS A 496 26.24 7.76 -25.72
CA LYS A 496 25.90 8.98 -26.45
C LYS A 496 27.05 9.98 -26.32
N ASP A 497 27.70 10.31 -27.44
CA ASP A 497 28.70 11.38 -27.50
C ASP A 497 28.02 12.72 -27.83
N PHE A 498 28.45 13.80 -27.16
CA PHE A 498 27.93 15.14 -27.38
C PHE A 498 28.91 15.99 -28.16
N HIS A 499 28.38 16.93 -28.95
CA HIS A 499 29.20 17.93 -29.61
C HIS A 499 29.65 18.98 -28.59
N ILE A 500 30.96 19.14 -28.41
CA ILE A 500 31.55 20.12 -27.52
C ILE A 500 31.97 21.34 -28.34
N ASP A 501 31.44 22.52 -27.99
CA ASP A 501 31.91 23.78 -28.54
C ASP A 501 33.19 24.22 -27.82
N TRP A 502 34.32 23.68 -28.27
CA TRP A 502 35.64 24.01 -27.72
C TRP A 502 36.00 25.49 -27.85
N LYS A 503 35.37 26.23 -28.77
CA LYS A 503 35.65 27.67 -28.95
C LYS A 503 34.98 28.52 -27.89
N ASN A 504 33.81 28.10 -27.41
CA ASN A 504 33.01 28.83 -26.42
C ASN A 504 32.89 28.07 -25.08
N LEU A 505 33.91 27.29 -24.72
CA LEU A 505 33.94 26.52 -23.47
C LEU A 505 33.94 27.40 -22.21
N GLN A 506 34.38 28.66 -22.32
CA GLN A 506 34.43 29.64 -21.22
C GLN A 506 33.05 30.28 -20.98
N ARG A 507 32.06 29.45 -20.68
CA ARG A 507 30.70 29.88 -20.32
C ARG A 507 30.26 29.17 -19.03
N PRO A 508 29.33 29.76 -18.25
CA PRO A 508 28.77 29.09 -17.08
C PRO A 508 28.13 27.74 -17.45
N GLY A 509 28.16 26.79 -16.52
CA GLY A 509 27.53 25.49 -16.65
C GLY A 509 28.42 24.36 -17.20
N PHE A 510 27.99 23.13 -16.94
CA PHE A 510 28.72 21.94 -17.37
C PHE A 510 28.56 21.68 -18.88
N SER A 511 29.66 21.36 -19.56
CA SER A 511 29.65 20.87 -20.95
C SER A 511 30.02 19.37 -20.97
N PRO A 512 29.05 18.45 -21.05
CA PRO A 512 29.33 17.02 -21.04
C PRO A 512 29.89 16.53 -22.38
N ASP A 513 30.92 15.69 -22.35
CA ASP A 513 31.53 15.12 -23.57
C ASP A 513 30.77 13.87 -24.07
N TYR A 514 30.27 13.06 -23.14
CA TYR A 514 29.52 11.83 -23.42
C TYR A 514 28.68 11.40 -22.21
N ILE A 515 27.70 10.51 -22.47
CA ILE A 515 27.04 9.68 -21.46
C ILE A 515 27.32 8.22 -21.81
N GLN A 516 27.93 7.49 -20.87
CA GLN A 516 28.19 6.05 -21.01
C GLN A 516 27.09 5.18 -20.41
N GLN A 517 26.49 5.62 -19.30
CA GLN A 517 25.41 4.94 -18.59
C GLN A 517 24.32 5.95 -18.29
N GLN A 518 23.06 5.57 -18.54
CA GLN A 518 21.91 6.43 -18.29
C GLN A 518 21.18 5.97 -17.03
N TYR A 519 20.77 6.92 -16.18
CA TYR A 519 19.95 6.65 -15.01
C TYR A 519 18.49 6.48 -15.45
N GLU A 520 18.04 5.24 -15.67
CA GLU A 520 16.77 4.91 -16.33
C GLU A 520 15.54 5.37 -15.53
N ARG A 521 15.17 6.65 -15.69
CA ARG A 521 13.97 7.27 -15.12
C ARG A 521 13.34 8.18 -16.16
N VAL A 522 12.00 8.23 -16.19
CA VAL A 522 11.23 8.94 -17.24
C VAL A 522 11.59 10.42 -17.37
N ASP A 523 12.00 11.06 -16.28
CA ASP A 523 12.45 12.45 -16.20
C ASP A 523 13.94 12.64 -16.50
N LEU A 524 14.77 11.59 -16.57
CA LEU A 524 16.23 11.72 -16.69
C LEU A 524 16.87 11.06 -17.92
N ALA A 525 16.28 9.99 -18.47
CA ALA A 525 16.94 9.18 -19.48
C ALA A 525 16.08 8.98 -20.72
N PHE A 526 16.77 8.71 -21.84
CA PHE A 526 16.19 8.47 -23.18
C PHE A 526 15.27 9.60 -23.66
N GLU A 527 14.74 9.47 -24.88
CA GLU A 527 13.76 10.42 -25.38
C GLU A 527 12.42 10.20 -24.67
N TYR A 528 11.63 11.26 -24.44
CA TYR A 528 10.34 11.11 -23.74
C TYR A 528 9.39 10.15 -24.48
N SER A 529 9.46 10.12 -25.82
CA SER A 529 8.69 9.20 -26.68
C SER A 529 9.10 7.73 -26.57
N ASP A 530 10.25 7.43 -25.94
CA ASP A 530 10.68 6.06 -25.65
C ASP A 530 9.92 5.45 -24.46
N TRP A 531 9.28 6.28 -23.63
CA TRP A 531 8.59 5.85 -22.42
C TRP A 531 7.10 5.60 -22.66
N ILE A 532 6.65 4.41 -22.29
CA ILE A 532 5.25 3.99 -22.36
C ILE A 532 4.64 4.03 -20.96
N PRO A 533 3.54 4.77 -20.73
CA PRO A 533 2.87 4.79 -19.44
C PRO A 533 2.18 3.44 -19.17
N THR A 534 2.51 2.79 -18.05
CA THR A 534 1.75 1.62 -17.57
C THR A 534 0.37 2.05 -17.08
N VAL A 535 -0.50 1.09 -16.75
CA VAL A 535 -1.80 1.40 -16.11
C VAL A 535 -1.66 2.19 -14.80
N ALA A 536 -0.54 2.04 -14.07
CA ALA A 536 -0.28 2.83 -12.87
C ALA A 536 0.08 4.28 -13.21
N ALA A 537 0.91 4.52 -14.24
CA ALA A 537 1.21 5.87 -14.70
C ALA A 537 -0.03 6.55 -15.29
N GLN A 538 -0.88 5.83 -16.02
CA GLN A 538 -2.15 6.35 -16.52
C GLN A 538 -3.07 6.80 -15.37
N ALA A 539 -3.18 5.98 -14.32
CA ALA A 539 -3.93 6.34 -13.12
C ALA A 539 -3.32 7.55 -12.38
N LEU A 540 -1.99 7.64 -12.29
CA LEU A 540 -1.31 8.79 -11.69
C LEU A 540 -1.55 10.06 -12.51
N LEU A 541 -1.35 10.01 -13.83
CA LEU A 541 -1.62 11.11 -14.77
C LEU A 541 -3.06 11.62 -14.65
N ARG A 542 -4.03 10.71 -14.59
CA ARG A 542 -5.46 11.03 -14.48
C ARG A 542 -5.82 11.80 -13.20
N ASN A 543 -5.11 11.55 -12.09
CA ASN A 543 -5.51 12.01 -10.76
C ASN A 543 -4.56 13.06 -10.14
N ASN A 544 -3.32 13.18 -10.62
CA ASN A 544 -2.31 14.08 -10.06
C ASN A 544 -2.18 15.43 -10.79
N ARG A 545 -2.72 15.56 -12.01
CA ARG A 545 -2.70 16.83 -12.77
C ARG A 545 -3.52 17.94 -12.08
N PRO A 546 -3.28 19.22 -12.39
CA PRO A 546 -3.86 20.35 -11.65
C PRO A 546 -5.39 20.36 -11.58
N LEU A 547 -6.09 19.89 -12.62
CA LEU A 547 -7.55 19.79 -12.67
C LEU A 547 -8.02 18.36 -12.41
N LEU A 548 -9.14 18.21 -11.71
CA LEU A 548 -9.74 16.89 -11.48
C LEU A 548 -11.25 17.00 -11.33
N GLY A 549 -11.99 16.25 -12.15
CA GLY A 549 -13.41 15.96 -12.00
C GLY A 549 -13.65 14.47 -11.83
N TYR A 550 -14.45 14.05 -10.84
CA TYR A 550 -14.77 12.63 -10.62
C TYR A 550 -16.10 12.42 -9.86
N ILE A 551 -16.60 11.18 -9.88
CA ILE A 551 -17.79 10.73 -9.13
C ILE A 551 -17.37 10.19 -7.76
N ALA A 552 -17.83 10.83 -6.70
CA ALA A 552 -17.58 10.48 -5.31
C ALA A 552 -18.80 9.82 -4.63
N GLY A 553 -18.58 9.26 -3.44
CA GLY A 553 -19.61 8.76 -2.53
C GLY A 553 -20.55 9.86 -2.03
N LYS A 554 -21.57 9.51 -1.23
CA LYS A 554 -22.58 10.47 -0.75
C LYS A 554 -22.01 11.65 0.05
N PRO A 555 -22.69 12.82 0.14
CA PRO A 555 -22.22 14.02 0.84
C PRO A 555 -21.57 13.79 2.21
N GLY A 556 -22.20 12.99 3.08
CA GLY A 556 -21.68 12.68 4.43
C GLY A 556 -20.53 11.67 4.50
N ALA A 557 -20.17 11.04 3.38
CA ALA A 557 -19.10 10.05 3.29
C ALA A 557 -18.56 9.98 1.86
N PHE A 558 -17.87 11.03 1.40
CA PHE A 558 -17.51 11.15 -0.01
C PHE A 558 -16.56 10.05 -0.52
N THR A 559 -15.87 9.34 0.36
CA THR A 559 -15.02 8.19 0.05
C THR A 559 -15.80 6.88 -0.06
N SER A 560 -17.11 6.87 0.24
CA SER A 560 -17.93 5.65 0.21
C SER A 560 -18.12 5.11 -1.20
N LYS A 561 -18.00 3.79 -1.36
CA LYS A 561 -18.22 3.06 -2.61
C LYS A 561 -19.56 2.32 -2.65
N ASP A 562 -20.54 2.82 -1.90
CA ASP A 562 -21.91 2.29 -1.85
C ASP A 562 -22.44 2.03 -3.28
N HIS A 563 -22.68 0.77 -3.64
CA HIS A 563 -23.10 0.37 -4.99
C HIS A 563 -24.23 -0.67 -5.03
N ASN A 564 -24.54 -1.35 -3.92
CA ASN A 564 -25.63 -2.33 -3.86
C ASN A 564 -26.93 -1.68 -3.35
N PHE A 565 -27.97 -1.64 -4.19
CA PHE A 565 -29.26 -1.04 -3.86
C PHE A 565 -30.42 -1.97 -4.18
N LEU A 566 -31.53 -1.82 -3.45
CA LEU A 566 -32.81 -2.44 -3.81
C LEU A 566 -33.59 -1.51 -4.76
N PRO A 567 -34.51 -2.05 -5.59
CA PRO A 567 -35.53 -1.25 -6.25
C PRO A 567 -36.25 -0.33 -5.25
N GLY A 568 -36.58 0.90 -5.67
CA GLY A 568 -37.23 1.87 -4.79
C GLY A 568 -36.31 2.57 -3.77
N GLN A 569 -35.02 2.23 -3.67
CA GLN A 569 -34.10 2.96 -2.80
C GLN A 569 -33.57 4.24 -3.46
N THR A 570 -33.08 5.16 -2.63
CA THR A 570 -32.36 6.35 -3.09
C THR A 570 -30.87 6.05 -3.23
N VAL A 571 -30.28 6.41 -4.37
CA VAL A 571 -28.84 6.46 -4.60
C VAL A 571 -28.34 7.89 -4.38
N GLU A 572 -27.31 8.05 -3.54
CA GLU A 572 -26.65 9.34 -3.31
C GLU A 572 -25.18 9.27 -3.70
N LYS A 573 -24.76 10.21 -4.55
CA LYS A 573 -23.39 10.41 -5.02
C LYS A 573 -23.09 11.91 -5.07
N GLN A 574 -21.89 12.28 -5.50
CA GLN A 574 -21.59 13.68 -5.80
C GLN A 574 -20.53 13.75 -6.89
N LEU A 575 -20.59 14.81 -7.69
CA LEU A 575 -19.46 15.18 -8.54
C LEU A 575 -18.54 16.09 -7.73
N ILE A 576 -17.24 15.78 -7.73
CA ILE A 576 -16.22 16.63 -7.11
C ILE A 576 -15.33 17.18 -8.22
N ILE A 577 -15.17 18.51 -8.22
CA ILE A 577 -14.35 19.24 -9.18
C ILE A 577 -13.33 20.07 -8.41
N ILE A 578 -12.05 19.86 -8.70
CA ILE A 578 -10.90 20.46 -8.01
C ILE A 578 -10.11 21.28 -9.01
N ASN A 579 -9.80 22.52 -8.64
CA ASN A 579 -8.88 23.39 -9.35
C ASN A 579 -7.63 23.64 -8.51
N ASN A 580 -6.55 22.90 -8.77
CA ASN A 580 -5.22 23.19 -8.23
C ASN A 580 -4.32 23.89 -9.27
N SER A 581 -4.86 24.32 -10.42
CA SER A 581 -4.12 25.18 -11.35
C SER A 581 -3.95 26.56 -10.71
N ARG A 582 -3.11 27.41 -11.31
CA ARG A 582 -2.88 28.78 -10.83
C ARG A 582 -3.84 29.80 -11.42
N GLU A 583 -4.76 29.36 -12.25
CA GLU A 583 -5.74 30.20 -12.93
C GLU A 583 -7.15 29.83 -12.48
N THR A 584 -8.07 30.79 -12.50
CA THR A 584 -9.49 30.49 -12.31
C THR A 584 -10.00 29.74 -13.54
N VAL A 585 -10.67 28.61 -13.32
CA VAL A 585 -11.20 27.78 -14.41
C VAL A 585 -12.71 27.66 -14.35
N THR A 586 -13.32 27.47 -15.51
CA THR A 586 -14.73 27.15 -15.65
C THR A 586 -14.87 25.71 -16.11
N CYS A 587 -15.72 24.93 -15.44
CA CYS A 587 -16.01 23.55 -15.79
C CYS A 587 -17.49 23.38 -16.16
N ASN A 588 -17.75 22.83 -17.34
CA ASN A 588 -19.06 22.32 -17.72
C ASN A 588 -19.11 20.83 -17.36
N CYS A 589 -19.88 20.51 -16.32
CA CYS A 589 -20.14 19.15 -15.87
C CYS A 589 -21.42 18.64 -16.52
N GLU A 590 -21.38 17.46 -17.11
CA GLU A 590 -22.52 16.72 -17.65
C GLU A 590 -22.52 15.34 -17.00
N TRP A 591 -23.68 14.82 -16.62
CA TRP A 591 -23.80 13.46 -16.11
C TRP A 591 -25.04 12.78 -16.65
N SER A 592 -24.97 11.45 -16.77
CA SER A 592 -26.09 10.59 -17.15
C SER A 592 -26.09 9.33 -16.28
N PHE A 593 -27.30 8.88 -15.92
CA PHE A 593 -27.53 7.61 -15.25
C PHE A 593 -28.48 6.79 -16.12
N ASP A 594 -27.99 5.66 -16.63
CA ASP A 594 -28.61 4.80 -17.65
C ASP A 594 -29.80 3.94 -17.13
N LEU A 595 -30.62 4.50 -16.24
CA LEU A 595 -31.89 3.91 -15.85
C LEU A 595 -32.83 3.78 -17.07
N PRO A 596 -33.89 2.94 -17.00
CA PRO A 596 -34.84 2.76 -18.12
C PRO A 596 -35.43 4.07 -18.66
N ARG A 597 -35.60 5.05 -17.77
CA ARG A 597 -35.70 6.46 -18.14
C ARG A 597 -34.39 7.12 -17.73
N THR A 598 -33.51 7.38 -18.70
CA THR A 598 -32.22 8.02 -18.45
C THR A 598 -32.41 9.31 -17.67
N VAL A 599 -31.64 9.47 -16.60
CA VAL A 599 -31.59 10.71 -15.82
C VAL A 599 -30.31 11.44 -16.16
N GLU A 600 -30.44 12.66 -16.67
CA GLU A 600 -29.30 13.47 -17.09
C GLU A 600 -29.31 14.81 -16.37
N GLY A 601 -28.14 15.40 -16.24
CA GLY A 601 -28.01 16.75 -15.73
C GLY A 601 -26.75 17.42 -16.22
N LYS A 602 -26.76 18.75 -16.17
CA LYS A 602 -25.61 19.58 -16.52
C LYS A 602 -25.48 20.75 -15.56
N ARG A 603 -24.24 21.16 -15.31
CA ARG A 603 -23.95 22.33 -14.48
C ARG A 603 -22.66 22.99 -14.92
N LYS A 604 -22.69 24.30 -15.09
CA LYS A 604 -21.50 25.13 -15.32
C LYS A 604 -21.07 25.76 -14.00
N LEU A 605 -19.79 25.67 -13.67
CA LEU A 605 -19.22 26.19 -12.43
C LEU A 605 -17.91 26.93 -12.71
N THR A 606 -17.68 28.05 -12.03
CA THR A 606 -16.37 28.72 -11.96
C THR A 606 -15.70 28.38 -10.64
N ILE A 607 -14.41 28.05 -10.70
CA ILE A 607 -13.64 27.50 -9.60
C ILE A 607 -12.33 28.28 -9.50
N ASN A 608 -12.18 29.08 -8.44
CA ASN A 608 -10.97 29.84 -8.21
C ASN A 608 -9.77 28.91 -7.93
N THR A 609 -8.56 29.43 -8.17
CA THR A 609 -7.28 28.79 -7.84
C THR A 609 -7.26 28.19 -6.43
N GLY A 610 -6.88 26.92 -6.31
CA GLY A 610 -6.74 26.20 -5.04
C GLY A 610 -8.08 25.83 -4.36
N GLN A 611 -9.20 25.92 -5.08
CA GLN A 611 -10.54 25.62 -4.55
C GLN A 611 -11.16 24.37 -5.17
N GLN A 612 -12.22 23.87 -4.54
CA GLN A 612 -13.02 22.75 -5.02
C GLN A 612 -14.53 23.04 -4.94
N LYS A 613 -15.31 22.38 -5.79
CA LYS A 613 -16.78 22.40 -5.79
C LYS A 613 -17.33 20.99 -5.75
N LYS A 614 -18.48 20.83 -5.07
CA LYS A 614 -19.18 19.56 -4.93
C LYS A 614 -20.63 19.71 -5.42
N ILE A 615 -21.08 18.80 -6.27
CA ILE A 615 -22.46 18.74 -6.77
C ILE A 615 -23.09 17.48 -6.22
N ALA A 616 -24.01 17.59 -5.27
CA ALA A 616 -24.77 16.45 -4.77
C ALA A 616 -25.67 15.88 -5.88
N LEU A 617 -25.63 14.56 -6.04
CA LEU A 617 -26.48 13.80 -6.95
C LEU A 617 -27.36 12.87 -6.11
N ARG A 618 -28.68 12.96 -6.30
CA ARG A 618 -29.66 12.14 -5.59
C ARG A 618 -30.65 11.56 -6.60
N PHE A 619 -30.70 10.23 -6.68
CA PHE A 619 -31.55 9.52 -7.63
C PHE A 619 -32.49 8.59 -6.87
N GLN A 620 -33.80 8.77 -7.08
CA GLN A 620 -34.80 7.83 -6.57
C GLN A 620 -34.96 6.69 -7.57
N LEU A 621 -34.58 5.47 -7.22
CA LEU A 621 -34.75 4.31 -8.10
C LEU A 621 -36.25 3.96 -8.22
N PRO A 622 -36.76 3.60 -9.41
CA PRO A 622 -38.11 3.07 -9.56
C PRO A 622 -38.33 1.82 -8.69
N ALA A 623 -39.52 1.69 -8.09
CA ALA A 623 -39.86 0.55 -7.25
C ALA A 623 -39.93 -0.78 -8.03
N ASN A 624 -40.21 -0.72 -9.33
CA ASN A 624 -40.27 -1.84 -10.27
C ASN A 624 -39.01 -1.95 -11.15
N LEU A 625 -37.91 -1.29 -10.78
CA LEU A 625 -36.68 -1.33 -11.55
C LEU A 625 -36.16 -2.77 -11.64
N ALA A 626 -35.78 -3.20 -12.85
CA ALA A 626 -35.20 -4.51 -13.06
C ALA A 626 -33.87 -4.64 -12.29
N ASN A 627 -33.57 -5.86 -11.86
CA ASN A 627 -32.28 -6.14 -11.25
C ASN A 627 -31.19 -6.09 -12.33
N GLY A 628 -30.03 -5.53 -12.01
CA GLY A 628 -28.96 -5.42 -12.98
C GLY A 628 -27.92 -4.37 -12.63
N ARG A 629 -26.98 -4.17 -13.55
CA ARG A 629 -25.95 -3.13 -13.49
C ARG A 629 -26.43 -1.91 -14.26
N TYR A 630 -26.35 -0.76 -13.62
CA TYR A 630 -26.62 0.56 -14.16
C TYR A 630 -25.37 1.44 -13.97
N GLU A 631 -25.00 2.21 -14.97
CA GLU A 631 -23.80 3.04 -15.02
C GLU A 631 -24.15 4.53 -14.87
N LEU A 632 -23.59 5.17 -13.84
CA LEU A 632 -23.54 6.62 -13.68
C LEU A 632 -22.28 7.13 -14.36
N LYS A 633 -22.41 7.97 -15.38
CA LYS A 633 -21.30 8.59 -16.12
C LYS A 633 -21.26 10.08 -15.84
N ALA A 634 -20.05 10.63 -15.77
CA ALA A 634 -19.81 12.06 -15.69
C ALA A 634 -18.74 12.48 -16.69
N ASN A 635 -18.95 13.65 -17.29
CA ASN A 635 -18.06 14.30 -18.21
C ASN A 635 -17.78 15.73 -17.72
N PHE A 636 -16.51 16.10 -17.67
CA PHE A 636 -16.02 17.37 -17.12
C PHE A 636 -15.22 18.07 -18.22
N LYS A 637 -15.78 19.13 -18.80
CA LYS A 637 -15.15 19.95 -19.84
C LYS A 637 -14.68 21.26 -19.24
N PHE A 638 -13.38 21.44 -19.08
CA PHE A 638 -12.77 22.67 -18.61
C PHE A 638 -12.56 23.66 -19.75
N ASP A 639 -12.54 24.96 -19.45
CA ASP A 639 -12.37 26.05 -20.42
C ASP A 639 -10.96 26.14 -21.02
N ASN A 640 -9.97 25.50 -20.41
CA ASN A 640 -8.64 25.29 -20.99
C ASN A 640 -8.59 24.15 -22.04
N GLY A 641 -9.73 23.54 -22.36
CA GLY A 641 -9.85 22.44 -23.32
C GLY A 641 -9.65 21.05 -22.74
N GLU A 642 -9.27 20.92 -21.46
CA GLU A 642 -9.14 19.62 -20.80
C GLU A 642 -10.53 18.95 -20.64
N ILE A 643 -10.62 17.68 -21.05
CA ILE A 643 -11.84 16.87 -20.90
C ILE A 643 -11.50 15.65 -20.07
N GLN A 644 -12.27 15.43 -19.01
CA GLN A 644 -12.16 14.26 -18.16
C GLN A 644 -13.49 13.54 -18.08
N THR A 645 -13.45 12.21 -18.04
CA THR A 645 -14.62 11.37 -17.80
C THR A 645 -14.41 10.50 -16.57
N ASP A 646 -15.51 10.11 -15.95
CA ASP A 646 -15.54 9.13 -14.87
C ASP A 646 -16.84 8.32 -14.92
N SER A 647 -16.82 7.11 -14.37
CA SER A 647 -17.99 6.24 -14.32
C SER A 647 -18.05 5.46 -13.01
N PHE A 648 -19.26 5.21 -12.52
CA PHE A 648 -19.51 4.43 -11.32
C PHE A 648 -20.67 3.47 -11.55
N SER A 649 -20.44 2.18 -11.29
CA SER A 649 -21.49 1.15 -11.43
C SER A 649 -22.35 1.06 -10.19
N ILE A 650 -23.66 1.06 -10.38
CA ILE A 650 -24.70 0.82 -9.38
C ILE A 650 -25.38 -0.50 -9.71
N HIS A 651 -25.47 -1.37 -8.72
CA HIS A 651 -26.10 -2.67 -8.83
C HIS A 651 -27.45 -2.64 -8.11
N VAL A 652 -28.51 -2.91 -8.87
CA VAL A 652 -29.85 -3.07 -8.32
C VAL A 652 -30.10 -4.56 -8.16
N ILE A 653 -30.30 -4.95 -6.91
CA ILE A 653 -30.33 -6.35 -6.47
C ILE A 653 -31.77 -6.67 -6.03
N PRO A 654 -32.28 -7.89 -6.30
CA PRO A 654 -33.63 -8.26 -5.85
C PRO A 654 -33.76 -8.15 -4.32
N PRO A 655 -34.95 -7.76 -3.81
CA PRO A 655 -35.24 -7.86 -2.39
C PRO A 655 -35.00 -9.29 -1.86
N PRO A 656 -34.39 -9.44 -0.66
CA PRO A 656 -34.17 -10.75 -0.08
C PRO A 656 -35.52 -11.43 0.19
N GLN A 657 -35.65 -12.68 -0.25
CA GLN A 657 -36.83 -13.48 0.07
C GLN A 657 -36.73 -14.04 1.49
N ALA A 658 -37.81 -13.91 2.27
CA ALA A 658 -37.89 -14.51 3.60
C ALA A 658 -37.63 -16.02 3.52
N PRO A 659 -36.67 -16.56 4.27
CA PRO A 659 -36.34 -17.98 4.17
C PRO A 659 -37.41 -18.81 4.86
N ARG A 660 -37.88 -19.87 4.19
CA ARG A 660 -38.69 -20.91 4.83
C ARG A 660 -37.77 -21.84 5.62
N ILE A 661 -37.95 -21.88 6.92
CA ILE A 661 -37.14 -22.68 7.84
C ILE A 661 -37.87 -23.98 8.16
N VAL A 662 -37.14 -25.08 8.09
CA VAL A 662 -37.55 -26.39 8.59
C VAL A 662 -36.74 -26.71 9.85
N GLY A 663 -37.44 -27.04 10.94
CA GLY A 663 -36.85 -27.40 12.23
C GLY A 663 -36.96 -26.31 13.31
N LYS A 664 -36.71 -26.70 14.55
CA LYS A 664 -36.76 -25.83 15.73
C LYS A 664 -35.42 -25.11 15.93
N ILE A 665 -35.46 -23.78 16.04
CA ILE A 665 -34.28 -22.91 16.24
C ILE A 665 -34.13 -22.53 17.71
N ALA A 666 -32.95 -22.76 18.28
CA ALA A 666 -32.43 -22.11 19.48
C ALA A 666 -31.56 -20.89 19.10
N LEU A 667 -31.70 -19.78 19.82
CA LEU A 667 -30.88 -18.58 19.65
C LEU A 667 -30.14 -18.26 20.95
N PHE A 668 -28.81 -18.32 20.91
CA PHE A 668 -27.92 -17.79 21.93
C PHE A 668 -27.32 -16.47 21.45
N ASP A 669 -27.89 -15.35 21.89
CA ASP A 669 -27.47 -13.99 21.50
C ASP A 669 -27.60 -13.00 22.68
N PRO A 670 -26.69 -13.05 23.67
CA PRO A 670 -26.74 -12.17 24.84
C PRO A 670 -26.62 -10.66 24.49
N LYS A 671 -26.22 -10.30 23.26
CA LYS A 671 -26.14 -8.92 22.80
C LYS A 671 -27.40 -8.46 22.05
N GLY A 672 -28.26 -9.39 21.63
CA GLY A 672 -29.52 -9.13 20.93
C GLY A 672 -29.36 -8.51 19.53
N GLN A 673 -28.16 -8.48 18.95
CA GLN A 673 -27.92 -7.88 17.63
C GLN A 673 -28.39 -8.80 16.50
N THR A 674 -28.15 -10.10 16.63
CA THR A 674 -28.64 -11.12 15.70
C THR A 674 -30.12 -11.37 15.91
N GLU A 675 -30.61 -11.27 17.15
CA GLU A 675 -32.05 -11.33 17.45
C GLU A 675 -32.84 -10.29 16.63
N LYS A 676 -32.35 -9.05 16.56
CA LYS A 676 -32.96 -7.99 15.73
C LYS A 676 -32.99 -8.33 14.24
N LEU A 677 -31.92 -8.95 13.73
CA LEU A 677 -31.87 -9.43 12.34
C LEU A 677 -32.93 -10.50 12.09
N LEU A 678 -33.04 -11.51 12.97
CA LEU A 678 -34.00 -12.59 12.85
C LEU A 678 -35.46 -12.10 12.94
N LYS A 679 -35.75 -11.16 13.87
CA LYS A 679 -37.07 -10.50 13.96
C LYS A 679 -37.44 -9.77 12.66
N LYS A 680 -36.50 -9.01 12.09
CA LYS A 680 -36.69 -8.30 10.80
C LYS A 680 -36.98 -9.26 9.64
N MET A 681 -36.44 -10.48 9.71
CA MET A 681 -36.65 -11.53 8.70
C MET A 681 -37.89 -12.40 8.98
N GLY A 682 -38.62 -12.17 10.09
CA GLY A 682 -39.79 -12.96 10.46
C GLY A 682 -39.48 -14.38 10.91
N ILE A 683 -38.28 -14.63 11.45
CA ILE A 683 -37.82 -15.97 11.85
C ILE A 683 -38.19 -16.24 13.31
N MET A 684 -38.89 -17.35 13.52
CA MET A 684 -39.25 -17.84 14.85
C MET A 684 -38.07 -18.61 15.47
N TYR A 685 -37.80 -18.35 16.75
CA TYR A 685 -36.75 -19.01 17.52
C TYR A 685 -37.14 -19.04 19.01
N ARG A 686 -36.45 -19.90 19.78
CA ARG A 686 -36.46 -19.89 21.24
C ARG A 686 -35.15 -19.31 21.74
N LEU A 687 -35.21 -18.30 22.60
CA LEU A 687 -34.01 -17.81 23.29
C LEU A 687 -33.52 -18.89 24.26
N VAL A 688 -32.21 -19.11 24.27
CA VAL A 688 -31.54 -20.06 25.15
C VAL A 688 -30.37 -19.40 25.87
N ASP A 689 -29.99 -19.96 27.01
CA ASP A 689 -28.79 -19.59 27.77
C ASP A 689 -27.71 -20.66 27.69
N GLU A 690 -26.57 -20.44 28.35
CA GLU A 690 -25.45 -21.37 28.38
C GLU A 690 -25.75 -22.76 28.98
N ASN A 691 -26.82 -22.88 29.78
CA ASN A 691 -27.18 -24.12 30.49
C ASN A 691 -28.31 -24.88 29.81
N THR A 692 -28.89 -24.32 28.74
CA THR A 692 -30.04 -24.91 28.07
C THR A 692 -29.65 -26.15 27.28
N GLU A 693 -30.32 -27.28 27.54
CA GLU A 693 -30.17 -28.49 26.73
C GLU A 693 -30.75 -28.31 25.33
N LEU A 694 -29.96 -28.70 24.31
CA LEU A 694 -30.31 -28.49 22.90
C LEU A 694 -30.97 -29.72 22.24
N SER A 695 -31.31 -30.76 23.00
CA SER A 695 -31.87 -32.01 22.48
C SER A 695 -33.22 -31.84 21.76
N GLU A 696 -34.00 -30.81 22.11
CA GLU A 696 -35.27 -30.47 21.45
C GLU A 696 -35.12 -29.61 20.18
N HIS A 697 -33.89 -29.20 19.83
CA HIS A 697 -33.64 -28.23 18.76
C HIS A 697 -32.85 -28.86 17.61
N ASP A 698 -33.20 -28.48 16.38
CA ASP A 698 -32.51 -28.93 15.17
C ASP A 698 -31.35 -28.00 14.80
N ILE A 699 -31.45 -26.72 15.20
CA ILE A 699 -30.54 -25.65 14.83
C ILE A 699 -30.23 -24.79 16.06
N LEU A 700 -28.95 -24.55 16.32
CA LEU A 700 -28.48 -23.48 17.22
C LEU A 700 -27.94 -22.32 16.39
N ILE A 701 -28.41 -21.11 16.67
CA ILE A 701 -27.82 -19.87 16.16
C ILE A 701 -27.08 -19.19 17.30
N VAL A 702 -25.80 -18.92 17.08
CA VAL A 702 -24.92 -18.15 17.96
C VAL A 702 -24.78 -16.77 17.36
N GLY A 703 -25.30 -15.77 18.08
CA GLY A 703 -25.35 -14.39 17.62
C GLY A 703 -23.98 -13.73 17.50
N LYS A 704 -23.96 -12.57 16.86
CA LYS A 704 -22.76 -11.74 16.72
C LYS A 704 -22.20 -11.36 18.09
N SER A 705 -20.91 -11.61 18.29
CA SER A 705 -20.20 -11.40 19.57
C SER A 705 -20.92 -12.04 20.78
N ALA A 706 -21.66 -13.12 20.54
CA ALA A 706 -22.38 -13.83 21.60
C ALA A 706 -21.42 -14.56 22.55
N LEU A 707 -20.31 -15.08 22.01
CA LEU A 707 -19.33 -15.81 22.80
C LEU A 707 -18.31 -14.86 23.41
N THR A 708 -17.75 -15.27 24.53
CA THR A 708 -16.62 -14.63 25.19
C THR A 708 -15.51 -15.66 25.41
N VAL A 709 -14.31 -15.22 25.82
CA VAL A 709 -13.19 -16.14 26.06
C VAL A 709 -13.43 -16.99 27.32
N GLU A 710 -13.96 -16.39 28.38
CA GLU A 710 -14.10 -17.00 29.72
C GLU A 710 -15.53 -17.43 30.08
N GLY A 711 -16.54 -16.93 29.36
CA GLY A 711 -17.94 -17.23 29.67
C GLY A 711 -18.36 -18.63 29.26
N GLN A 712 -19.36 -19.19 29.92
CA GLN A 712 -19.96 -20.46 29.50
C GLN A 712 -20.70 -20.29 28.16
N ALA A 713 -20.92 -21.41 27.45
CA ALA A 713 -21.69 -21.44 26.22
C ALA A 713 -22.44 -22.78 26.12
N PRO A 714 -23.56 -22.85 25.37
CA PRO A 714 -24.32 -24.08 25.21
C PRO A 714 -23.45 -25.26 24.74
N ASP A 715 -23.69 -26.46 25.25
CA ASP A 715 -23.01 -27.66 24.75
C ASP A 715 -23.49 -28.03 23.35
N ILE A 716 -22.57 -28.07 22.38
CA ILE A 716 -22.84 -28.44 20.99
C ILE A 716 -22.32 -29.83 20.62
N SER A 717 -21.99 -30.68 21.59
CA SER A 717 -21.56 -32.07 21.37
C SER A 717 -22.55 -32.87 20.48
N ASN A 718 -23.84 -32.52 20.56
CA ASN A 718 -24.93 -33.05 19.72
C ASN A 718 -24.78 -32.79 18.22
N VAL A 719 -23.81 -31.96 17.78
CA VAL A 719 -23.43 -31.85 16.36
C VAL A 719 -23.09 -33.23 15.80
N ARG A 720 -22.42 -34.09 16.56
CA ARG A 720 -22.10 -35.47 16.16
C ARG A 720 -23.34 -36.29 15.84
N SER A 721 -24.45 -36.00 16.53
CA SER A 721 -25.72 -36.72 16.41
C SER A 721 -26.70 -36.09 15.44
N GLY A 722 -26.47 -34.85 14.98
CA GLY A 722 -27.29 -34.19 13.96
C GLY A 722 -27.58 -32.71 14.18
N LEU A 723 -27.17 -32.10 15.29
CA LEU A 723 -27.36 -30.66 15.52
C LEU A 723 -26.62 -29.83 14.46
N LYS A 724 -27.26 -28.77 13.99
CA LYS A 724 -26.66 -27.80 13.06
C LYS A 724 -26.44 -26.49 13.79
N VAL A 725 -25.23 -25.95 13.74
CA VAL A 725 -24.86 -24.72 14.46
C VAL A 725 -24.49 -23.64 13.45
N LEU A 726 -25.12 -22.48 13.53
CA LEU A 726 -24.72 -21.27 12.81
C LEU A 726 -24.01 -20.34 13.77
N ILE A 727 -22.78 -19.96 13.48
CA ILE A 727 -22.01 -18.99 14.25
C ILE A 727 -21.83 -17.73 13.42
N PHE A 728 -22.53 -16.66 13.81
CA PHE A 728 -22.32 -15.31 13.27
C PHE A 728 -21.00 -14.70 13.77
N GLU A 729 -20.71 -13.47 13.36
CA GLU A 729 -19.41 -12.81 13.54
C GLU A 729 -18.93 -12.85 15.00
N GLN A 730 -17.73 -13.37 15.26
CA GLN A 730 -17.12 -13.41 16.59
C GLN A 730 -15.86 -12.57 16.62
N THR A 731 -15.42 -12.19 17.82
CA THR A 731 -14.16 -11.45 17.97
C THR A 731 -12.96 -12.36 17.69
N SER A 732 -11.85 -11.76 17.26
CA SER A 732 -10.56 -12.44 17.10
C SER A 732 -10.16 -13.23 18.34
N ASP A 733 -10.37 -12.65 19.52
CA ASP A 733 -10.10 -13.28 20.82
C ASP A 733 -10.86 -14.60 21.01
N VAL A 734 -12.16 -14.66 20.67
CA VAL A 734 -12.93 -15.91 20.78
C VAL A 734 -12.40 -16.94 19.78
N LEU A 735 -12.24 -16.54 18.52
CA LEU A 735 -11.79 -17.45 17.47
C LEU A 735 -10.39 -18.01 17.76
N GLU A 736 -9.46 -17.16 18.20
CA GLU A 736 -8.08 -17.56 18.50
C GLU A 736 -7.95 -18.28 19.85
N LYS A 737 -8.41 -17.66 20.94
CA LYS A 737 -8.15 -18.17 22.29
C LYS A 737 -9.11 -19.27 22.68
N ARG A 738 -10.41 -19.17 22.35
CA ARG A 738 -11.40 -20.20 22.71
C ARG A 738 -11.38 -21.37 21.75
N PHE A 739 -11.47 -21.13 20.44
CA PHE A 739 -11.54 -22.20 19.44
C PHE A 739 -10.15 -22.70 18.98
N GLY A 740 -9.12 -21.86 19.06
CA GLY A 740 -7.78 -22.21 18.59
C GLY A 740 -7.57 -21.98 17.09
N PHE A 741 -8.38 -21.15 16.44
CA PHE A 741 -8.09 -20.70 15.07
C PHE A 741 -6.88 -19.78 15.05
N ARG A 742 -6.22 -19.67 13.90
CA ARG A 742 -5.35 -18.52 13.59
C ARG A 742 -6.19 -17.49 12.85
N VAL A 743 -6.07 -16.23 13.25
CA VAL A 743 -6.94 -15.16 12.72
C VAL A 743 -6.17 -13.93 12.27
N ALA A 744 -6.78 -13.16 11.37
CA ALA A 744 -6.29 -11.84 10.96
C ALA A 744 -7.40 -10.79 11.04
N GLU A 745 -7.12 -9.65 11.68
CA GLU A 745 -8.01 -8.48 11.72
C GLU A 745 -7.66 -7.45 10.64
N TYR A 746 -7.77 -7.86 9.38
CA TYR A 746 -7.37 -7.04 8.24
C TYR A 746 -8.51 -6.20 7.63
N GLY A 747 -9.77 -6.62 7.79
CA GLY A 747 -10.91 -5.92 7.18
C GLY A 747 -10.94 -6.04 5.66
N LEU A 748 -11.37 -7.19 5.12
CA LEU A 748 -11.52 -7.36 3.67
C LEU A 748 -12.65 -6.48 3.15
N ARG A 749 -12.37 -5.78 2.05
CA ARG A 749 -13.37 -5.04 1.24
C ARG A 749 -13.80 -5.84 0.01
N ARG A 750 -13.23 -7.03 -0.21
CA ARG A 750 -13.57 -7.95 -1.30
C ARG A 750 -13.28 -9.39 -0.88
N VAL A 751 -14.18 -10.31 -1.25
CA VAL A 751 -13.98 -11.76 -1.13
C VAL A 751 -14.35 -12.44 -2.45
N PHE A 752 -13.87 -13.67 -2.63
CA PHE A 752 -14.04 -14.45 -3.86
C PHE A 752 -14.86 -15.72 -3.59
N LYS A 753 -15.61 -16.16 -4.59
CA LYS A 753 -16.38 -17.40 -4.51
C LYS A 753 -15.47 -18.59 -4.73
N ARG A 754 -15.24 -19.36 -3.67
CA ARG A 754 -14.54 -20.64 -3.76
C ARG A 754 -15.43 -21.74 -4.34
N ILE A 755 -16.75 -21.60 -4.18
CA ILE A 755 -17.76 -22.51 -4.74
C ILE A 755 -18.88 -21.66 -5.36
N PRO A 756 -18.75 -21.23 -6.63
CA PRO A 756 -19.66 -20.27 -7.25
C PRO A 756 -21.14 -20.64 -7.19
N ASP A 757 -21.46 -21.91 -7.43
CA ASP A 757 -22.84 -22.41 -7.47
C ASP A 757 -23.37 -22.91 -6.12
N HIS A 758 -22.70 -22.57 -5.02
CA HIS A 758 -23.14 -23.00 -3.70
C HIS A 758 -24.49 -22.36 -3.33
N PRO A 759 -25.44 -23.09 -2.71
CA PRO A 759 -26.75 -22.54 -2.34
C PRO A 759 -26.70 -21.31 -1.40
N LEU A 760 -25.60 -21.15 -0.67
CA LEU A 760 -25.35 -19.94 0.15
C LEU A 760 -25.19 -18.66 -0.70
N LEU A 761 -24.77 -18.80 -1.95
CA LEU A 761 -24.42 -17.71 -2.84
C LEU A 761 -25.47 -17.45 -3.93
N THR A 762 -26.61 -18.16 -3.90
CA THR A 762 -27.69 -17.96 -4.87
C THR A 762 -28.14 -16.50 -4.93
N GLY A 763 -28.12 -15.91 -6.14
CA GLY A 763 -28.49 -14.52 -6.36
C GLY A 763 -27.42 -13.49 -5.99
N ILE A 764 -26.22 -13.91 -5.63
CA ILE A 764 -25.10 -13.04 -5.28
C ILE A 764 -24.05 -13.09 -6.40
N ALA A 765 -23.89 -12.02 -7.17
CA ALA A 765 -22.80 -11.88 -8.15
C ALA A 765 -21.46 -11.52 -7.47
N ASP A 766 -20.35 -11.68 -8.18
CA ASP A 766 -19.01 -11.39 -7.62
C ASP A 766 -18.84 -9.90 -7.29
N GLU A 767 -19.45 -9.04 -8.10
CA GLU A 767 -19.45 -7.59 -7.88
C GLU A 767 -20.18 -7.20 -6.60
N TYR A 768 -21.08 -8.04 -6.09
CA TYR A 768 -21.83 -7.78 -4.86
C TYR A 768 -21.04 -8.14 -3.60
N LEU A 769 -19.91 -8.85 -3.74
CA LEU A 769 -19.04 -9.30 -2.65
C LEU A 769 -17.86 -8.36 -2.39
N ARG A 770 -18.05 -7.06 -2.66
CA ARG A 770 -17.11 -6.01 -2.31
C ARG A 770 -17.79 -4.77 -1.77
N ASP A 771 -17.00 -3.90 -1.14
CA ASP A 771 -17.32 -2.53 -0.73
C ASP A 771 -18.75 -2.34 -0.18
N TRP A 772 -19.16 -3.18 0.76
CA TRP A 772 -20.52 -3.17 1.32
C TRP A 772 -20.84 -1.84 2.01
N ARG A 773 -22.09 -1.40 1.87
CA ARG A 773 -22.59 -0.14 2.39
C ARG A 773 -22.34 0.01 3.90
N GLY A 774 -22.06 1.24 4.31
CA GLY A 774 -21.79 1.58 5.71
C GLY A 774 -20.48 0.99 6.23
N GLU A 775 -20.44 0.76 7.54
CA GLU A 775 -19.30 0.26 8.28
C GLU A 775 -19.65 -1.02 9.03
N ALA A 776 -18.69 -1.96 9.07
CA ALA A 776 -18.78 -3.11 9.96
C ALA A 776 -18.52 -2.71 11.42
N THR A 777 -19.17 -3.42 12.33
CA THR A 777 -19.22 -3.06 13.76
C THR A 777 -18.70 -4.15 14.70
N ILE A 778 -18.15 -5.26 14.16
CA ILE A 778 -17.55 -6.33 14.99
C ILE A 778 -16.20 -5.92 15.58
N LEU A 779 -15.46 -5.05 14.89
CA LEU A 779 -14.22 -4.45 15.36
C LEU A 779 -14.40 -2.94 15.56
N PRO A 780 -13.62 -2.31 16.47
CA PRO A 780 -13.54 -0.85 16.54
C PRO A 780 -12.94 -0.26 15.26
N SER A 781 -13.28 1.00 14.96
CA SER A 781 -12.78 1.76 13.80
C SER A 781 -11.31 2.17 13.92
N ARG A 782 -10.73 2.01 15.11
CA ARG A 782 -9.30 2.18 15.42
C ARG A 782 -8.77 0.90 16.06
N LEU A 783 -7.52 0.60 15.80
CA LEU A 783 -6.83 -0.57 16.36
C LEU A 783 -6.42 -0.27 17.80
N ASP A 784 -6.63 -1.21 18.72
CA ASP A 784 -5.97 -1.18 20.03
C ASP A 784 -4.58 -1.83 19.89
N TYR A 785 -3.53 -1.11 20.28
CA TYR A 785 -2.14 -1.53 20.07
C TYR A 785 -1.24 -1.04 21.18
N LYS A 786 -0.04 -1.63 21.26
CA LYS A 786 1.02 -1.19 22.17
C LYS A 786 2.30 -0.90 21.40
N LEU A 787 3.00 0.16 21.77
CA LEU A 787 4.35 0.40 21.28
C LEU A 787 5.32 -0.58 21.94
N ASN A 788 6.15 -1.25 21.15
CA ASN A 788 7.05 -2.28 21.66
C ASN A 788 8.53 -1.90 21.43
N PRO A 789 9.33 -1.72 22.50
CA PRO A 789 10.76 -1.45 22.39
C PRO A 789 11.54 -2.48 21.58
N ARG A 790 11.12 -3.77 21.58
CA ARG A 790 11.71 -4.82 20.73
C ARG A 790 11.71 -4.44 19.26
N PHE A 791 10.67 -3.74 18.82
CA PHE A 791 10.49 -3.31 17.45
C PHE A 791 10.73 -1.81 17.28
N ASN A 792 11.69 -1.26 18.05
CA ASN A 792 12.04 0.16 18.06
C ASN A 792 10.84 1.08 18.34
N GLY A 793 9.89 0.65 19.18
CA GLY A 793 8.69 1.43 19.48
C GLY A 793 7.65 1.47 18.36
N ALA A 794 7.66 0.50 17.43
CA ALA A 794 6.59 0.34 16.45
C ALA A 794 5.28 -0.15 17.13
N PRO A 795 4.11 0.17 16.55
CA PRO A 795 2.82 -0.37 17.00
C PRO A 795 2.77 -1.89 16.83
N THR A 796 2.29 -2.58 17.87
CA THR A 796 2.20 -4.05 17.92
C THR A 796 0.88 -4.54 18.48
N VAL A 797 0.50 -5.74 18.03
CA VAL A 797 -0.61 -6.54 18.56
C VAL A 797 -0.11 -7.92 18.99
N SER A 798 -0.94 -8.67 19.72
CA SER A 798 -0.68 -10.09 20.01
C SER A 798 -1.38 -10.96 18.97
N TRP A 799 -0.63 -11.84 18.31
CA TRP A 799 -1.14 -12.81 17.35
C TRP A 799 -0.59 -14.18 17.72
N CYS A 800 -1.46 -15.14 18.04
CA CYS A 800 -1.07 -16.47 18.53
C CYS A 800 -0.06 -16.40 19.70
N GLY A 801 -0.24 -15.44 20.60
CA GLY A 801 0.67 -15.18 21.74
C GLY A 801 2.04 -14.58 21.35
N ILE A 802 2.24 -14.23 20.08
CA ILE A 802 3.45 -13.60 19.55
C ILE A 802 3.20 -12.10 19.38
N SER A 803 4.13 -11.25 19.84
CA SER A 803 4.06 -9.81 19.54
C SER A 803 4.52 -9.58 18.10
N VAL A 804 3.65 -9.03 17.28
CA VAL A 804 3.89 -8.72 15.86
C VAL A 804 3.61 -7.24 15.59
N THR A 805 4.38 -6.62 14.69
CA THR A 805 4.14 -5.24 14.28
C THR A 805 2.84 -5.13 13.49
N ARG A 806 2.08 -4.04 13.67
CA ARG A 806 0.80 -3.84 12.97
C ARG A 806 0.57 -2.36 12.69
N LEU A 807 0.15 -2.04 11.48
CA LEU A 807 -0.21 -0.67 11.11
C LEU A 807 -1.51 -0.28 11.81
N TRP A 808 -1.70 1.03 12.06
CA TRP A 808 -2.98 1.58 12.53
C TRP A 808 -4.14 1.21 11.58
N ARG A 809 -5.35 1.21 12.14
CA ARG A 809 -6.61 1.04 11.41
C ARG A 809 -7.31 2.39 11.26
N CYS A 810 -7.81 2.70 10.07
CA CYS A 810 -8.55 3.93 9.79
C CYS A 810 -9.98 3.65 9.28
N GLY A 811 -10.79 3.01 10.12
CA GLY A 811 -12.22 2.78 9.88
C GLY A 811 -12.57 1.41 9.28
N ASN A 812 -13.87 1.10 9.30
CA ASN A 812 -14.42 -0.19 8.84
C ASN A 812 -15.38 -0.04 7.66
N ARG A 813 -15.29 1.08 6.94
CA ARG A 813 -16.12 1.35 5.77
C ARG A 813 -15.83 0.34 4.67
N GLY A 814 -16.88 -0.15 4.03
CA GLY A 814 -16.76 -1.08 2.91
C GLY A 814 -16.43 -2.53 3.32
N ASN A 815 -16.20 -2.82 4.61
CA ASN A 815 -15.85 -4.17 5.03
C ASN A 815 -16.96 -5.15 4.63
N VAL A 816 -16.54 -6.26 4.03
CA VAL A 816 -17.36 -7.46 3.82
C VAL A 816 -17.04 -8.54 4.85
N ALA A 817 -15.82 -8.57 5.41
CA ALA A 817 -15.42 -9.44 6.50
C ALA A 817 -14.26 -8.83 7.31
N SER A 818 -14.43 -8.69 8.63
CA SER A 818 -13.48 -7.97 9.50
C SER A 818 -12.47 -8.87 10.21
N VAL A 819 -12.89 -10.04 10.67
CA VAL A 819 -12.04 -11.03 11.36
C VAL A 819 -11.98 -12.30 10.51
N LEU A 820 -10.79 -12.71 10.12
CA LEU A 820 -10.59 -13.72 9.08
C LEU A 820 -9.98 -15.00 9.69
N ILE A 821 -10.58 -16.16 9.44
CA ILE A 821 -10.07 -17.47 9.90
C ILE A 821 -9.12 -18.04 8.85
N GLU A 822 -7.88 -18.37 9.22
CA GLU A 822 -6.95 -19.12 8.36
C GLU A 822 -7.49 -20.55 8.16
N LYS A 823 -7.57 -21.01 6.90
CA LYS A 823 -8.09 -22.34 6.52
C LYS A 823 -7.39 -23.44 7.34
N PRO A 824 -8.13 -24.20 8.18
CA PRO A 824 -7.54 -25.28 8.97
C PRO A 824 -7.11 -26.46 8.11
N ALA A 825 -5.97 -27.08 8.43
CA ALA A 825 -5.46 -28.26 7.74
C ALA A 825 -5.83 -29.58 8.45
N ARG A 826 -6.72 -29.54 9.45
CA ARG A 826 -7.21 -30.71 10.19
C ARG A 826 -8.73 -30.65 10.29
N GLY A 827 -9.40 -31.79 10.07
CA GLY A 827 -10.86 -31.87 10.06
C GLY A 827 -11.50 -31.54 8.71
N ASP A 828 -12.83 -31.64 8.65
CA ASP A 828 -13.62 -31.41 7.42
C ASP A 828 -14.10 -29.95 7.38
N PHE A 829 -13.20 -29.05 6.97
CA PHE A 829 -13.46 -27.62 6.79
C PHE A 829 -13.62 -27.27 5.30
N LEU A 830 -14.81 -26.80 4.89
CA LEU A 830 -15.12 -26.46 3.50
C LEU A 830 -15.31 -24.94 3.36
N PRO A 831 -14.34 -24.19 2.81
CA PRO A 831 -14.49 -22.77 2.54
C PRO A 831 -15.44 -22.54 1.36
N ILE A 832 -16.38 -21.62 1.55
CA ILE A 832 -17.38 -21.23 0.54
C ILE A 832 -16.97 -19.90 -0.12
N LEU A 833 -16.46 -18.98 0.70
CA LEU A 833 -15.82 -17.73 0.29
C LEU A 833 -14.40 -17.68 0.87
N ASP A 834 -13.46 -17.08 0.15
CA ASP A 834 -12.12 -16.80 0.65
C ASP A 834 -11.54 -15.47 0.15
N GLY A 835 -10.42 -15.06 0.73
CA GLY A 835 -9.78 -13.80 0.39
C GLY A 835 -8.52 -13.50 1.21
N GLY A 836 -8.00 -12.28 1.03
CA GLY A 836 -6.77 -11.82 1.66
C GLY A 836 -5.52 -12.43 1.03
N TYR A 837 -4.37 -12.24 1.70
CA TYR A 837 -3.08 -12.80 1.28
C TYR A 837 -3.20 -14.30 0.97
N SER A 838 -2.81 -14.68 -0.26
CA SER A 838 -2.84 -16.03 -0.79
C SER A 838 -4.21 -16.74 -0.76
N LEU A 839 -5.33 -16.02 -0.61
CA LEU A 839 -6.65 -16.63 -0.38
C LEU A 839 -6.67 -17.63 0.78
N GLN A 840 -5.77 -17.47 1.75
CA GLN A 840 -5.59 -18.44 2.83
C GLN A 840 -6.64 -18.32 3.94
N TYR A 841 -7.49 -17.29 3.87
CA TYR A 841 -8.51 -17.02 4.87
C TYR A 841 -9.92 -17.24 4.32
N SER A 842 -10.81 -17.82 5.12
CA SER A 842 -12.21 -18.02 4.76
C SER A 842 -13.14 -17.34 5.77
N PRO A 843 -13.92 -16.33 5.36
CA PRO A 843 -14.94 -15.71 6.19
C PRO A 843 -16.30 -16.44 6.16
N LEU A 844 -16.49 -17.41 5.27
CA LEU A 844 -17.69 -18.25 5.23
C LEU A 844 -17.28 -19.70 4.97
N MET A 845 -17.39 -20.54 5.99
CA MET A 845 -16.82 -21.89 6.00
C MET A 845 -17.71 -22.87 6.77
N GLU A 846 -17.85 -24.08 6.24
CA GLU A 846 -18.49 -25.19 6.93
C GLU A 846 -17.46 -26.03 7.68
N TYR A 847 -17.84 -26.51 8.85
CA TYR A 847 -17.17 -27.58 9.57
C TYR A 847 -18.16 -28.73 9.77
N ARG A 848 -17.79 -29.95 9.41
CA ARG A 848 -18.71 -31.10 9.45
C ARG A 848 -18.15 -32.21 10.32
N GLU A 849 -18.88 -32.62 11.35
CA GLU A 849 -18.49 -33.74 12.21
C GLU A 849 -19.70 -34.61 12.55
N GLY A 850 -19.57 -35.93 12.41
CA GLY A 850 -20.68 -36.87 12.58
C GLY A 850 -21.81 -36.60 11.58
N LYS A 851 -23.04 -36.47 12.10
CA LYS A 851 -24.27 -36.25 11.32
C LYS A 851 -24.71 -34.78 11.23
N GLY A 852 -24.02 -33.86 11.89
CA GLY A 852 -24.33 -32.43 11.93
C GLY A 852 -23.20 -31.58 11.34
N MET A 853 -23.31 -30.26 11.55
CA MET A 853 -22.34 -29.28 11.05
C MET A 853 -22.34 -27.99 11.85
N VAL A 854 -21.23 -27.25 11.75
CA VAL A 854 -21.08 -25.86 12.20
C VAL A 854 -20.80 -24.98 10.98
N LEU A 855 -21.63 -23.97 10.73
CA LEU A 855 -21.41 -22.95 9.70
C LEU A 855 -20.83 -21.70 10.37
N PHE A 856 -19.57 -21.37 10.07
CA PHE A 856 -18.94 -20.14 10.50
C PHE A 856 -19.22 -19.03 9.47
N CYS A 857 -19.87 -17.96 9.92
CA CYS A 857 -20.08 -16.74 9.14
C CYS A 857 -19.38 -15.56 9.82
N GLN A 858 -18.17 -15.26 9.36
CA GLN A 858 -17.42 -14.05 9.71
C GLN A 858 -17.57 -12.94 8.65
N MET A 859 -18.50 -13.12 7.70
CA MET A 859 -18.98 -12.02 6.84
C MET A 859 -19.73 -11.01 7.70
N ASP A 860 -19.49 -9.71 7.49
CA ASP A 860 -20.03 -8.60 8.30
C ASP A 860 -21.51 -8.30 7.94
N ILE A 861 -22.40 -9.26 8.23
CA ILE A 861 -23.83 -9.23 7.91
C ILE A 861 -24.64 -8.51 9.00
N THR A 862 -24.27 -8.69 10.26
CA THR A 862 -25.09 -8.29 11.41
C THR A 862 -24.73 -6.89 11.92
N ALA A 863 -25.76 -6.07 12.17
CA ALA A 863 -25.65 -4.76 12.84
C ALA A 863 -24.65 -3.78 12.19
N ARG A 864 -24.60 -3.76 10.85
CA ARG A 864 -23.88 -2.73 10.09
C ARG A 864 -24.47 -1.34 10.35
N THR A 865 -23.68 -0.29 10.19
CA THR A 865 -24.19 1.10 10.31
C THR A 865 -25.14 1.47 9.17
N GLN A 866 -25.12 0.73 8.07
CA GLN A 866 -26.10 0.78 7.00
C GLN A 866 -26.33 -0.63 6.45
N ASP A 867 -27.59 -0.95 6.15
CA ASP A 867 -27.95 -2.19 5.47
C ASP A 867 -27.31 -2.28 4.07
N ASP A 868 -26.78 -3.45 3.73
CA ASP A 868 -26.36 -3.80 2.37
C ASP A 868 -27.25 -4.93 1.82
N PRO A 869 -27.85 -4.78 0.62
CA PRO A 869 -28.70 -5.83 0.03
C PRO A 869 -28.01 -7.19 -0.13
N ALA A 870 -26.71 -7.22 -0.47
CA ALA A 870 -25.98 -8.48 -0.64
C ALA A 870 -25.81 -9.22 0.69
N ALA A 871 -25.53 -8.47 1.77
CA ALA A 871 -25.47 -9.03 3.12
C ALA A 871 -26.82 -9.61 3.57
N GLN A 872 -27.93 -8.94 3.24
CA GLN A 872 -29.28 -9.43 3.57
C GLN A 872 -29.66 -10.71 2.80
N ILE A 873 -29.33 -10.78 1.51
CA ILE A 873 -29.51 -12.01 0.71
C ILE A 873 -28.67 -13.15 1.30
N LEU A 874 -27.41 -12.88 1.65
CA LEU A 874 -26.54 -13.88 2.24
C LEU A 874 -27.11 -14.40 3.57
N ALA A 875 -27.61 -13.53 4.44
CA ALA A 875 -28.27 -13.94 5.69
C ALA A 875 -29.48 -14.86 5.43
N ALA A 876 -30.32 -14.53 4.45
CA ALA A 876 -31.47 -15.36 4.06
C ALA A 876 -31.03 -16.72 3.50
N ASN A 877 -30.01 -16.73 2.64
CA ASN A 877 -29.47 -17.95 2.05
C ASN A 877 -28.83 -18.85 3.12
N ILE A 878 -28.12 -18.27 4.09
CA ILE A 878 -27.55 -18.99 5.24
C ILE A 878 -28.63 -19.75 6.01
N LEU A 879 -29.71 -19.07 6.39
CA LEU A 879 -30.79 -19.68 7.16
C LEU A 879 -31.54 -20.75 6.34
N ARG A 880 -31.79 -20.48 5.05
CA ARG A 880 -32.39 -21.48 4.13
C ARG A 880 -31.49 -22.70 4.00
N TYR A 881 -30.19 -22.50 3.82
CA TYR A 881 -29.23 -23.57 3.63
C TYR A 881 -29.11 -24.44 4.88
N ILE A 882 -28.87 -23.85 6.05
CA ILE A 882 -28.70 -24.63 7.29
C ILE A 882 -29.97 -25.41 7.65
N SER A 883 -31.17 -24.86 7.39
CA SER A 883 -32.42 -25.59 7.64
C SER A 883 -32.58 -26.84 6.75
N ASN A 884 -32.17 -26.73 5.49
CA ASN A 884 -32.30 -27.80 4.48
C ASN A 884 -31.08 -28.72 4.39
N TRP A 885 -29.96 -28.37 5.03
CA TRP A 885 -28.75 -29.17 5.01
C TRP A 885 -29.00 -30.61 5.48
N ARG A 886 -28.32 -31.54 4.81
CA ARG A 886 -28.35 -32.98 5.13
C ARG A 886 -26.92 -33.52 5.15
N PRO A 887 -26.60 -34.46 6.05
CA PRO A 887 -25.29 -35.06 6.10
C PRO A 887 -25.01 -35.88 4.83
N GLY A 888 -23.82 -35.68 4.27
CA GLY A 888 -23.30 -36.53 3.20
C GLY A 888 -22.80 -37.90 3.73
N PRO A 889 -22.53 -38.86 2.84
CA PRO A 889 -21.96 -40.15 3.22
C PRO A 889 -20.61 -39.99 3.94
N ARG A 890 -20.42 -40.75 5.03
CA ARG A 890 -19.14 -40.85 5.73
C ARG A 890 -18.44 -42.16 5.36
N ARG A 891 -17.14 -42.09 5.11
CA ARG A 891 -16.31 -43.23 4.71
C ARG A 891 -15.12 -43.41 5.64
N LYS A 892 -14.77 -44.67 5.91
CA LYS A 892 -13.52 -45.04 6.59
C LYS A 892 -12.37 -44.98 5.61
N VAL A 893 -11.23 -44.44 6.04
CA VAL A 893 -10.04 -44.38 5.19
C VAL A 893 -9.28 -45.68 5.30
N VAL A 894 -9.03 -46.31 4.16
CA VAL A 894 -8.13 -47.45 4.01
C VAL A 894 -6.88 -46.94 3.31
N TYR A 895 -5.72 -47.14 3.92
CA TYR A 895 -4.44 -46.61 3.45
C TYR A 895 -3.51 -47.74 3.01
N VAL A 896 -2.80 -47.49 1.92
CA VAL A 896 -1.71 -48.32 1.42
C VAL A 896 -0.63 -47.42 0.83
N GLY A 897 0.61 -47.59 1.27
CA GLY A 897 1.74 -46.77 0.86
C GLY A 897 2.83 -46.73 1.92
N ASP A 898 3.74 -45.76 1.81
CA ASP A 898 4.86 -45.55 2.72
C ASP A 898 4.43 -45.11 4.15
N SER A 899 5.37 -45.17 5.10
CA SER A 899 5.15 -44.80 6.51
C SER A 899 4.94 -43.30 6.71
N ASP A 900 5.58 -42.47 5.89
CA ASP A 900 5.57 -41.02 6.05
C ASP A 900 4.21 -40.44 5.68
N GLY A 901 3.60 -40.93 4.60
CA GLY A 901 2.23 -40.62 4.22
C GLY A 901 1.22 -41.08 5.26
N ARG A 902 1.43 -42.26 5.87
CA ARG A 902 0.60 -42.75 6.99
C ARG A 902 0.68 -41.79 8.17
N GLN A 903 1.89 -41.48 8.63
CA GLN A 903 2.12 -40.60 9.78
C GLN A 903 1.54 -39.20 9.54
N HIS A 904 1.73 -38.65 8.34
CA HIS A 904 1.18 -37.37 7.95
C HIS A 904 -0.35 -37.38 8.04
N LEU A 905 -1.02 -38.32 7.39
CA LEU A 905 -2.48 -38.40 7.36
C LEU A 905 -3.08 -38.65 8.76
N GLU A 906 -2.47 -39.51 9.59
CA GLU A 906 -2.91 -39.70 10.98
C GLU A 906 -2.79 -38.41 11.80
N SER A 907 -1.75 -37.61 11.55
CA SER A 907 -1.58 -36.32 12.22
C SER A 907 -2.62 -35.26 11.81
N THR A 908 -3.35 -35.46 10.70
CA THR A 908 -4.51 -34.63 10.30
C THR A 908 -5.81 -34.95 11.06
N CYS A 909 -5.73 -35.83 12.05
CA CYS A 909 -6.86 -36.35 12.85
C CYS A 909 -7.80 -37.30 12.09
N ILE A 910 -7.34 -37.87 10.97
CA ILE A 910 -8.05 -38.90 10.20
C ILE A 910 -7.55 -40.29 10.65
N SER A 911 -8.48 -41.17 11.05
CA SER A 911 -8.13 -42.57 11.39
C SER A 911 -7.94 -43.41 10.14
N LEU A 912 -6.83 -44.15 10.07
CA LEU A 912 -6.45 -44.97 8.91
C LEU A 912 -6.45 -46.47 9.24
N ASN A 913 -7.20 -47.23 8.46
CA ASN A 913 -7.09 -48.69 8.42
C ASN A 913 -6.04 -49.10 7.39
N SER A 914 -5.25 -50.14 7.65
CA SER A 914 -4.36 -50.71 6.64
C SER A 914 -5.16 -51.54 5.63
N TYR A 915 -4.79 -51.48 4.36
CA TYR A 915 -5.28 -52.43 3.35
C TYR A 915 -4.55 -53.77 3.49
N GLU A 916 -5.27 -54.86 3.75
CA GLU A 916 -4.73 -56.21 3.98
C GLU A 916 -5.19 -57.23 2.91
N GLY A 917 -5.68 -56.75 1.75
CA GLY A 917 -6.14 -57.58 0.63
C GLY A 917 -7.63 -57.98 0.67
N GLU A 918 -8.37 -57.39 1.61
CA GLU A 918 -9.81 -57.59 1.78
C GLU A 918 -10.66 -56.88 0.71
N ASN A 919 -11.93 -57.31 0.56
CA ASN A 919 -12.87 -56.64 -0.33
C ASN A 919 -13.29 -55.27 0.25
N LEU A 920 -13.05 -54.20 -0.51
CA LEU A 920 -13.47 -52.85 -0.17
C LEU A 920 -14.98 -52.66 -0.36
N SER A 921 -15.60 -51.87 0.52
CA SER A 921 -17.03 -51.51 0.48
C SER A 921 -17.25 -50.04 0.07
N ALA A 922 -18.47 -49.66 -0.30
CA ALA A 922 -18.82 -48.27 -0.62
C ALA A 922 -18.69 -47.30 0.58
N LYS A 923 -18.55 -47.84 1.81
CA LYS A 923 -18.30 -47.09 3.06
C LYS A 923 -16.81 -46.85 3.31
N GLN A 924 -15.94 -47.20 2.36
CA GLN A 924 -14.51 -46.98 2.44
C GLN A 924 -14.04 -46.06 1.32
N VAL A 925 -12.96 -45.33 1.57
CA VAL A 925 -12.16 -44.63 0.56
C VAL A 925 -10.76 -45.23 0.61
N LEU A 926 -10.19 -45.53 -0.56
CA LEU A 926 -8.84 -46.08 -0.66
C LEU A 926 -7.87 -44.94 -0.94
N VAL A 927 -6.85 -44.80 -0.10
CA VAL A 927 -5.76 -43.84 -0.29
C VAL A 927 -4.51 -44.62 -0.67
N VAL A 928 -3.99 -44.32 -1.84
CA VAL A 928 -2.84 -44.98 -2.44
C VAL A 928 -1.70 -43.98 -2.53
N ALA A 929 -0.65 -44.20 -1.77
CA ALA A 929 0.56 -43.38 -1.76
C ALA A 929 1.75 -44.17 -2.35
N PRO A 930 2.95 -43.56 -2.49
CA PRO A 930 4.13 -44.26 -2.99
C PRO A 930 4.42 -45.56 -2.22
N ALA A 931 5.09 -46.51 -2.85
CA ALA A 931 5.32 -47.89 -2.37
C ALA A 931 4.07 -48.82 -2.35
N ALA A 932 2.87 -48.35 -2.68
CA ALA A 932 1.67 -49.19 -2.71
C ALA A 932 1.54 -50.11 -3.93
N ALA A 933 2.06 -49.70 -5.09
CA ALA A 933 1.72 -50.31 -6.39
C ALA A 933 2.00 -51.81 -6.48
N GLN A 934 3.13 -52.28 -5.95
CA GLN A 934 3.47 -53.72 -5.92
C GLN A 934 2.46 -54.53 -5.09
N ARG A 935 2.00 -53.98 -3.96
CA ARG A 935 1.03 -54.63 -3.07
C ARG A 935 -0.36 -54.70 -3.71
N LEU A 936 -0.75 -53.69 -4.49
CA LEU A 936 -2.07 -53.61 -5.12
C LEU A 936 -2.16 -54.36 -6.45
N ALA A 937 -1.05 -54.63 -7.13
CA ALA A 937 -1.04 -55.27 -8.45
C ALA A 937 -1.77 -56.63 -8.46
N SER A 938 -1.63 -57.44 -7.41
CA SER A 938 -2.32 -58.74 -7.28
C SER A 938 -3.84 -58.60 -7.03
N ASP A 939 -4.31 -57.42 -6.60
CA ASP A 939 -5.71 -57.14 -6.31
C ASP A 939 -6.38 -56.21 -7.36
N ALA A 940 -5.70 -55.92 -8.48
CA ALA A 940 -6.17 -55.01 -9.51
C ALA A 940 -7.63 -55.27 -9.95
N ALA A 941 -7.99 -56.55 -10.16
CA ALA A 941 -9.35 -56.94 -10.54
C ALA A 941 -10.40 -56.65 -9.45
N LYS A 942 -10.05 -56.80 -8.17
CA LYS A 942 -10.93 -56.49 -7.04
C LYS A 942 -11.15 -54.98 -6.94
N ILE A 943 -10.07 -54.21 -7.05
CA ILE A 943 -10.10 -52.74 -6.99
C ILE A 943 -10.91 -52.20 -8.17
N ALA A 944 -10.69 -52.72 -9.38
CA ALA A 944 -11.47 -52.40 -10.58
C ALA A 944 -12.97 -52.62 -10.36
N LYS A 945 -13.36 -53.79 -9.83
CA LYS A 945 -14.78 -54.09 -9.55
C LYS A 945 -15.37 -53.11 -8.53
N TRP A 946 -14.62 -52.74 -7.50
CA TRP A 946 -15.07 -51.81 -6.47
C TRP A 946 -15.19 -50.36 -6.98
N LEU A 947 -14.23 -49.87 -7.78
CA LEU A 947 -14.31 -48.55 -8.40
C LEU A 947 -15.53 -48.44 -9.34
N ASN A 948 -15.76 -49.46 -10.17
CA ASN A 948 -16.95 -49.54 -11.03
C ASN A 948 -18.27 -49.59 -10.23
N ALA A 949 -18.23 -49.98 -8.96
CA ALA A 949 -19.36 -49.95 -8.03
C ALA A 949 -19.49 -48.62 -7.25
N GLY A 950 -18.73 -47.58 -7.63
CA GLY A 950 -18.76 -46.26 -7.00
C GLY A 950 -17.82 -46.10 -5.79
N GLY A 951 -16.79 -46.93 -5.68
CA GLY A 951 -15.70 -46.73 -4.73
C GLY A 951 -14.91 -45.45 -5.02
N ASN A 952 -14.37 -44.80 -3.97
CA ASN A 952 -13.60 -43.55 -4.11
C ASN A 952 -12.12 -43.81 -3.87
N LEU A 953 -11.24 -43.31 -4.74
CA LEU A 953 -9.80 -43.47 -4.59
C LEU A 953 -9.06 -42.15 -4.68
N LEU A 954 -8.14 -41.92 -3.74
CA LEU A 954 -7.17 -40.84 -3.80
C LEU A 954 -5.78 -41.41 -4.07
N ALA A 955 -5.21 -41.09 -5.23
CA ALA A 955 -3.85 -41.43 -5.61
C ALA A 955 -2.92 -40.24 -5.32
N ILE A 956 -1.89 -40.45 -4.51
CA ILE A 956 -0.96 -39.40 -4.06
C ILE A 956 0.44 -39.70 -4.60
N GLY A 957 0.98 -38.78 -5.40
CA GLY A 957 2.37 -38.83 -5.89
C GLY A 957 2.74 -40.10 -6.67
N LEU A 958 1.79 -40.71 -7.38
CA LEU A 958 2.02 -41.92 -8.16
C LEU A 958 2.48 -41.58 -9.57
N ASN A 959 3.53 -42.26 -10.03
CA ASN A 959 3.94 -42.23 -11.43
C ASN A 959 3.07 -43.15 -12.32
N GLU A 960 3.24 -43.05 -13.64
CA GLU A 960 2.49 -43.85 -14.62
C GLU A 960 2.52 -45.36 -14.34
N GLN A 961 3.70 -45.94 -14.10
CA GLN A 961 3.84 -47.38 -13.85
C GLN A 961 3.10 -47.81 -12.58
N GLN A 962 3.22 -47.01 -11.51
CA GLN A 962 2.60 -47.28 -10.22
C GLN A 962 1.07 -47.19 -10.28
N ALA A 963 0.54 -46.17 -10.94
CA ALA A 963 -0.90 -45.99 -11.11
C ALA A 963 -1.50 -47.11 -12.00
N ASN A 964 -0.85 -47.41 -13.12
CA ASN A 964 -1.32 -48.39 -14.10
C ASN A 964 -1.17 -49.85 -13.66
N ALA A 965 -0.50 -50.12 -12.54
CA ALA A 965 -0.32 -51.46 -11.98
C ALA A 965 -1.60 -52.05 -11.38
N PHE A 966 -2.54 -51.21 -10.94
CA PHE A 966 -3.75 -51.67 -10.25
C PHE A 966 -5.05 -50.98 -10.71
N LEU A 967 -4.97 -49.81 -11.36
CA LEU A 967 -6.16 -49.11 -11.84
C LEU A 967 -6.77 -49.81 -13.07
N PRO A 968 -8.12 -49.80 -13.21
CA PRO A 968 -8.82 -50.31 -14.39
C PRO A 968 -8.69 -49.41 -15.63
N LEU A 969 -8.11 -48.22 -15.47
CA LEU A 969 -7.87 -47.25 -16.52
C LEU A 969 -6.36 -47.05 -16.70
N LYS A 970 -5.95 -46.66 -17.92
CA LYS A 970 -4.56 -46.29 -18.20
C LYS A 970 -4.41 -44.78 -18.13
N VAL A 971 -3.61 -44.31 -17.18
CA VAL A 971 -3.14 -42.92 -17.13
C VAL A 971 -1.77 -42.82 -17.77
N SER A 972 -1.43 -41.65 -18.31
CA SER A 972 -0.07 -41.30 -18.66
C SER A 972 0.43 -40.17 -17.77
N THR A 973 1.71 -40.20 -17.42
CA THR A 973 2.36 -39.10 -16.70
C THR A 973 3.53 -38.54 -17.49
N LYS A 974 3.81 -37.26 -17.31
CA LYS A 974 4.99 -36.58 -17.85
C LYS A 974 5.81 -36.01 -16.69
N GLU A 975 7.09 -36.35 -16.65
CA GLU A 975 8.04 -35.67 -15.76
C GLU A 975 8.16 -34.21 -16.19
N ALA A 976 7.72 -33.30 -15.32
CA ALA A 976 7.79 -31.87 -15.55
C ALA A 976 7.89 -31.10 -14.23
N GLU A 977 8.41 -29.87 -14.31
CA GLU A 977 8.50 -28.98 -13.15
C GLU A 977 7.12 -28.42 -12.79
N HIS A 978 6.76 -28.48 -11.51
CA HIS A 978 5.60 -27.78 -10.98
C HIS A 978 6.02 -26.62 -10.06
N ILE A 979 5.38 -25.46 -10.25
CA ILE A 979 5.54 -24.27 -9.40
C ILE A 979 4.16 -23.72 -9.02
N ALA A 980 3.33 -23.45 -10.01
CA ALA A 980 1.99 -22.94 -9.84
C ALA A 980 1.16 -23.37 -11.05
N ALA A 981 -0.14 -23.54 -10.84
CA ALA A 981 -1.09 -23.77 -11.91
C ALA A 981 -2.35 -22.96 -11.64
N TYR A 982 -3.04 -22.56 -12.71
CA TYR A 982 -4.33 -21.89 -12.62
C TYR A 982 -5.44 -22.81 -13.16
N PHE A 983 -6.59 -22.76 -12.50
CA PHE A 983 -7.83 -23.43 -12.90
C PHE A 983 -9.01 -22.73 -12.21
N GLU A 984 -10.20 -22.86 -12.80
CA GLU A 984 -11.43 -22.28 -12.29
C GLU A 984 -11.97 -23.06 -11.07
N PRO A 985 -12.78 -22.43 -10.19
CA PRO A 985 -13.42 -23.11 -9.07
C PRO A 985 -14.32 -24.28 -9.47
N PHE A 986 -14.34 -25.33 -8.66
CA PHE A 986 -15.13 -26.54 -8.91
C PHE A 986 -16.58 -26.45 -8.41
N ALA A 987 -17.46 -27.20 -9.07
CA ALA A 987 -18.87 -27.32 -8.69
C ALA A 987 -19.06 -28.02 -7.32
N PRO A 988 -20.18 -27.76 -6.60
CA PRO A 988 -20.44 -28.29 -5.26
C PRO A 988 -20.36 -29.82 -5.09
N ASN A 989 -20.59 -30.58 -6.16
CA ASN A 989 -20.60 -32.06 -6.17
C ASN A 989 -19.28 -32.68 -6.63
N SER A 990 -18.30 -31.88 -7.05
CA SER A 990 -16.97 -32.38 -7.46
C SER A 990 -16.18 -32.92 -6.27
N LEU A 991 -15.35 -33.94 -6.49
CA LEU A 991 -14.38 -34.40 -5.50
C LEU A 991 -13.25 -33.38 -5.23
N LEU A 992 -13.18 -32.31 -6.03
CA LEU A 992 -12.21 -31.22 -5.94
C LEU A 992 -12.79 -29.94 -5.33
N VAL A 993 -14.05 -29.95 -4.89
CA VAL A 993 -14.72 -28.77 -4.32
C VAL A 993 -13.93 -28.15 -3.15
N GLY A 994 -13.84 -26.83 -3.10
CA GLY A 994 -13.14 -26.11 -2.03
C GLY A 994 -11.63 -25.95 -2.22
N ILE A 995 -11.07 -26.44 -3.34
CA ILE A 995 -9.65 -26.32 -3.71
C ILE A 995 -9.46 -25.18 -4.71
N GLY A 996 -8.32 -24.48 -4.63
CA GLY A 996 -7.92 -23.44 -5.57
C GLY A 996 -6.46 -23.51 -6.01
N PRO A 997 -6.08 -22.70 -7.01
CA PRO A 997 -4.69 -22.50 -7.45
C PRO A 997 -3.69 -22.24 -6.32
N ALA A 998 -4.11 -21.51 -5.28
CA ALA A 998 -3.27 -21.26 -4.11
C ALA A 998 -2.81 -22.56 -3.43
N ASP A 999 -3.68 -23.57 -3.37
CA ASP A 999 -3.48 -24.81 -2.61
C ASP A 999 -2.45 -25.74 -3.27
N VAL A 1000 -2.21 -25.57 -4.57
CA VAL A 1000 -1.18 -26.29 -5.33
C VAL A 1000 0.11 -25.47 -5.54
N HIS A 1001 0.12 -24.18 -5.19
CA HIS A 1001 1.31 -23.34 -5.37
C HIS A 1001 2.51 -23.81 -4.52
N SER A 1002 3.62 -24.14 -5.19
CA SER A 1002 4.86 -24.61 -4.59
C SER A 1002 5.95 -23.53 -4.58
N ARG A 1003 6.44 -23.23 -3.38
CA ARG A 1003 7.61 -22.37 -3.12
C ARG A 1003 8.95 -23.10 -3.35
N GLN A 1004 8.90 -24.32 -3.88
CA GLN A 1004 10.07 -25.10 -4.25
C GLN A 1004 9.77 -25.83 -5.57
N PRO A 1005 10.09 -25.16 -6.69
CA PRO A 1005 10.03 -25.79 -8.00
C PRO A 1005 10.75 -27.13 -8.00
N ARG A 1006 10.05 -28.19 -8.42
CA ARG A 1006 10.58 -29.57 -8.48
C ARG A 1006 9.91 -30.36 -9.60
N GLN A 1007 10.65 -31.34 -10.12
CA GLN A 1007 10.11 -32.30 -11.09
C GLN A 1007 9.14 -33.25 -10.39
N LEU A 1008 7.99 -33.46 -11.00
CA LEU A 1008 6.93 -34.37 -10.56
C LEU A 1008 6.42 -35.17 -11.77
N SER A 1009 5.90 -36.37 -11.50
CA SER A 1009 5.17 -37.18 -12.47
C SER A 1009 3.76 -36.61 -12.71
N LEU A 1010 3.64 -35.51 -13.46
CA LEU A 1010 2.37 -34.83 -13.71
C LEU A 1010 1.46 -35.65 -14.61
N VAL A 1011 0.16 -35.76 -14.29
CA VAL A 1011 -0.79 -36.51 -15.12
C VAL A 1011 -0.99 -35.78 -16.44
N SER A 1012 -0.75 -36.46 -17.56
CA SER A 1012 -0.77 -35.88 -18.90
C SER A 1012 -1.91 -36.40 -19.79
N ALA A 1013 -2.42 -37.61 -19.53
CA ALA A 1013 -3.55 -38.20 -20.24
C ALA A 1013 -4.22 -39.32 -19.44
N GLY A 1014 -5.39 -39.78 -19.90
CA GLY A 1014 -6.15 -40.90 -19.31
C GLY A 1014 -7.09 -40.51 -18.17
N ALA A 1015 -6.96 -39.30 -17.65
CA ALA A 1015 -7.88 -38.64 -16.73
C ALA A 1015 -8.07 -37.17 -17.13
N THR A 1016 -9.09 -36.50 -16.61
CA THR A 1016 -9.27 -35.06 -16.77
C THR A 1016 -8.13 -34.34 -16.06
N VAL A 1017 -7.21 -33.76 -16.84
CA VAL A 1017 -6.04 -33.03 -16.36
C VAL A 1017 -6.48 -31.66 -15.84
N ILE A 1018 -6.03 -31.30 -14.63
CA ILE A 1018 -6.35 -30.03 -13.97
C ILE A 1018 -5.06 -29.28 -13.67
N GLY A 1019 -5.05 -27.99 -13.99
CA GLY A 1019 -3.83 -27.19 -13.97
C GLY A 1019 -2.85 -27.71 -15.01
N ASP A 1020 -1.64 -28.04 -14.58
CA ASP A 1020 -0.58 -28.63 -15.41
C ASP A 1020 -0.45 -30.16 -15.25
N GLY A 1021 -1.44 -30.80 -14.61
CA GLY A 1021 -1.40 -32.23 -14.25
C GLY A 1021 -0.95 -32.50 -12.82
N VAL A 1022 -0.76 -31.44 -12.02
CA VAL A 1022 -0.57 -31.55 -10.56
C VAL A 1022 -1.79 -32.17 -9.88
N LEU A 1023 -2.99 -31.94 -10.43
CA LEU A 1023 -4.24 -32.59 -10.08
C LEU A 1023 -4.82 -33.26 -11.33
N ALA A 1024 -5.55 -34.35 -11.14
CA ALA A 1024 -6.40 -34.93 -12.20
C ALA A 1024 -7.57 -35.70 -11.61
N GLU A 1025 -8.63 -35.88 -12.38
CA GLU A 1025 -9.82 -36.63 -11.97
C GLU A 1025 -10.26 -37.60 -13.08
N ALA A 1026 -10.44 -38.87 -12.74
CA ALA A 1026 -11.14 -39.84 -13.58
C ALA A 1026 -12.58 -39.98 -13.06
N GLU A 1027 -13.43 -39.04 -13.46
CA GLU A 1027 -14.79 -38.86 -12.93
C GLU A 1027 -15.62 -40.14 -12.95
N ASN A 1028 -15.58 -40.90 -14.07
CA ASN A 1028 -16.33 -42.15 -14.23
C ASN A 1028 -15.98 -43.25 -13.23
N LEU A 1029 -14.86 -43.10 -12.50
CA LEU A 1029 -14.35 -44.09 -11.55
C LEU A 1029 -14.09 -43.49 -10.15
N ASN A 1030 -14.47 -42.23 -9.90
CA ASN A 1030 -14.21 -41.50 -8.66
C ASN A 1030 -12.75 -41.59 -8.17
N VAL A 1031 -11.80 -41.49 -9.12
CA VAL A 1031 -10.36 -41.47 -8.81
C VAL A 1031 -9.85 -40.05 -8.93
N VAL A 1032 -9.26 -39.52 -7.86
CA VAL A 1032 -8.54 -38.24 -7.88
C VAL A 1032 -7.05 -38.48 -7.72
N PHE A 1033 -6.26 -37.77 -8.52
CA PHE A 1033 -4.81 -37.77 -8.47
C PHE A 1033 -4.34 -36.44 -7.86
N SER A 1034 -3.46 -36.50 -6.88
CA SER A 1034 -2.70 -35.37 -6.37
C SER A 1034 -1.22 -35.68 -6.45
N GLN A 1035 -0.49 -34.98 -7.30
CA GLN A 1035 0.96 -35.18 -7.45
C GLN A 1035 1.77 -34.46 -6.36
N LEU A 1036 1.09 -33.78 -5.43
CA LEU A 1036 1.71 -33.16 -4.25
C LEU A 1036 1.50 -34.03 -3.02
N ALA A 1037 2.61 -34.46 -2.41
CA ALA A 1037 2.67 -35.19 -1.16
C ALA A 1037 3.23 -34.27 -0.06
N PRO A 1038 2.41 -33.80 0.91
CA PRO A 1038 2.83 -32.82 1.90
C PRO A 1038 4.04 -33.22 2.74
N TRP A 1039 4.20 -34.53 3.02
CA TRP A 1039 5.32 -35.08 3.78
C TRP A 1039 6.67 -34.98 3.04
N GLN A 1040 6.69 -34.58 1.77
CA GLN A 1040 7.93 -34.28 1.04
C GLN A 1040 8.38 -32.82 1.17
N PHE A 1041 7.68 -32.00 1.97
CA PHE A 1041 8.02 -30.59 2.21
C PHE A 1041 8.45 -30.38 3.67
N ASP A 1042 9.68 -30.78 4.00
CA ASP A 1042 10.21 -30.58 5.35
C ASP A 1042 10.67 -29.14 5.58
N TYR A 1043 9.82 -28.38 6.27
CA TYR A 1043 10.13 -26.99 6.61
C TYR A 1043 11.05 -26.83 7.82
N ASN A 1044 11.38 -27.91 8.54
CA ASN A 1044 12.40 -27.88 9.59
C ASN A 1044 13.80 -27.76 8.96
N GLU A 1045 13.99 -28.32 7.76
CA GLU A 1045 15.21 -28.13 6.98
C GLU A 1045 15.19 -26.80 6.20
N GLN A 1046 14.06 -26.46 5.58
CA GLN A 1046 13.93 -25.30 4.68
C GLN A 1046 12.66 -24.49 4.94
N TYR A 1047 12.81 -23.34 5.61
CA TYR A 1047 11.66 -22.55 6.08
C TYR A 1047 10.68 -22.10 4.97
N ASN A 1048 11.14 -21.83 3.74
CA ASN A 1048 10.27 -21.45 2.62
C ASN A 1048 9.23 -22.52 2.25
N LEU A 1049 9.49 -23.79 2.61
CA LEU A 1049 8.57 -24.89 2.39
C LEU A 1049 7.36 -24.86 3.32
N LYS A 1050 7.41 -24.09 4.41
CA LYS A 1050 6.36 -24.10 5.42
C LYS A 1050 4.99 -23.72 4.85
N ARG A 1051 4.93 -22.74 3.95
CA ARG A 1051 3.66 -22.36 3.27
C ARG A 1051 3.19 -23.46 2.33
N THR A 1052 4.09 -24.04 1.53
CA THR A 1052 3.77 -25.18 0.66
C THR A 1052 3.25 -26.37 1.48
N PHE A 1053 3.89 -26.69 2.59
CA PHE A 1053 3.47 -27.75 3.52
C PHE A 1053 2.05 -27.50 4.04
N ARG A 1054 1.75 -26.29 4.54
CA ARG A 1054 0.40 -25.94 5.04
C ARG A 1054 -0.66 -26.11 3.95
N ARG A 1055 -0.41 -25.55 2.76
CA ARG A 1055 -1.36 -25.54 1.64
C ARG A 1055 -1.61 -26.94 1.09
N THR A 1056 -0.56 -27.72 0.91
CA THR A 1056 -0.69 -29.11 0.44
C THR A 1056 -1.32 -30.02 1.51
N SER A 1057 -1.11 -29.75 2.81
CA SER A 1057 -1.81 -30.45 3.89
C SER A 1057 -3.32 -30.14 3.87
N TYR A 1058 -3.69 -28.87 3.67
CA TYR A 1058 -5.09 -28.48 3.47
C TYR A 1058 -5.68 -29.13 2.21
N LEU A 1059 -4.95 -29.12 1.08
CA LEU A 1059 -5.34 -29.77 -0.17
C LEU A 1059 -5.72 -31.25 0.06
N LEU A 1060 -4.84 -32.04 0.67
CA LEU A 1060 -5.11 -33.46 0.91
C LEU A 1060 -6.29 -33.70 1.85
N THR A 1061 -6.39 -32.93 2.95
CA THR A 1061 -7.51 -33.08 3.88
C THR A 1061 -8.83 -32.68 3.25
N ARG A 1062 -8.85 -31.64 2.39
CA ARG A 1062 -10.03 -31.23 1.65
C ARG A 1062 -10.46 -32.28 0.62
N LEU A 1063 -9.52 -32.86 -0.13
CA LEU A 1063 -9.78 -33.98 -1.06
C LEU A 1063 -10.39 -35.18 -0.34
N LEU A 1064 -9.80 -35.61 0.77
CA LEU A 1064 -10.30 -36.73 1.58
C LEU A 1064 -11.70 -36.43 2.13
N ALA A 1065 -11.92 -35.21 2.60
CA ALA A 1065 -13.21 -34.79 3.12
C ALA A 1065 -14.29 -34.72 2.03
N ASN A 1066 -13.95 -34.33 0.81
CA ASN A 1066 -14.85 -34.42 -0.35
C ASN A 1066 -15.22 -35.88 -0.68
N MET A 1067 -14.29 -36.82 -0.44
CA MET A 1067 -14.56 -38.26 -0.54
C MET A 1067 -15.30 -38.85 0.67
N GLY A 1068 -15.64 -38.05 1.68
CA GLY A 1068 -16.42 -38.45 2.85
C GLY A 1068 -15.58 -38.89 4.05
N ALA A 1069 -14.26 -38.72 4.03
CA ALA A 1069 -13.39 -38.99 5.16
C ALA A 1069 -13.28 -37.74 6.05
N ALA A 1070 -13.67 -37.83 7.32
CA ALA A 1070 -13.62 -36.69 8.24
C ALA A 1070 -12.77 -37.02 9.47
N GLY A 1071 -11.90 -36.07 9.82
CA GLY A 1071 -11.17 -36.10 11.09
C GLY A 1071 -11.95 -35.41 12.20
N GLN A 1072 -11.83 -35.92 13.42
CA GLN A 1072 -12.38 -35.28 14.62
C GLN A 1072 -11.41 -34.20 15.10
N THR A 1073 -11.94 -33.02 15.44
CA THR A 1073 -11.14 -31.92 15.98
C THR A 1073 -11.64 -31.55 17.37
N PRO A 1074 -10.85 -30.89 18.23
CA PRO A 1074 -11.31 -30.46 19.55
C PRO A 1074 -12.29 -29.27 19.50
N LEU A 1075 -12.77 -28.87 18.32
CA LEU A 1075 -13.57 -27.67 18.13
C LEU A 1075 -14.90 -27.73 18.89
N LEU A 1076 -15.60 -28.86 18.85
CA LEU A 1076 -16.89 -29.02 19.51
C LEU A 1076 -16.74 -28.98 21.04
N GLU A 1077 -15.71 -29.62 21.60
CA GLU A 1077 -15.42 -29.55 23.03
C GLU A 1077 -15.02 -28.13 23.45
N ARG A 1078 -14.21 -27.44 22.64
CA ARG A 1078 -13.75 -26.08 22.92
C ARG A 1078 -14.88 -25.06 22.92
N PHE A 1079 -16.00 -25.36 22.28
CA PHE A 1079 -17.16 -24.49 22.25
C PHE A 1079 -17.79 -24.34 23.63
N GLY A 1080 -18.14 -25.45 24.28
CA GLY A 1080 -18.70 -25.43 25.64
C GLY A 1080 -17.66 -25.09 26.72
N ASN A 1081 -16.37 -25.37 26.50
CA ASN A 1081 -15.32 -25.21 27.50
C ASN A 1081 -14.63 -23.82 27.47
N PRO A 1082 -14.93 -22.91 28.42
CA PRO A 1082 -14.27 -21.62 28.51
C PRO A 1082 -12.76 -21.73 28.74
N VAL A 1083 -12.05 -20.65 28.45
CA VAL A 1083 -10.62 -20.51 28.72
C VAL A 1083 -10.43 -20.00 30.14
N ASN A 1084 -9.51 -20.60 30.90
CA ASN A 1084 -9.04 -20.03 32.16
C ASN A 1084 -7.88 -19.07 31.87
N MET A 1085 -8.14 -17.76 31.89
CA MET A 1085 -7.14 -16.72 31.61
C MET A 1085 -6.04 -16.63 32.67
N SER A 1086 -6.17 -17.31 33.81
CA SER A 1086 -5.07 -17.45 34.79
C SER A 1086 -3.93 -18.34 34.27
N ARG A 1087 -4.11 -19.02 33.12
CA ARG A 1087 -3.10 -19.86 32.48
C ARG A 1087 -2.82 -19.34 31.07
N PRO A 1088 -1.59 -19.47 30.54
CA PRO A 1088 -1.30 -19.14 29.15
C PRO A 1088 -2.15 -19.98 28.20
N GLU A 1089 -3.04 -19.33 27.44
CA GLU A 1089 -3.84 -19.99 26.41
C GLU A 1089 -2.99 -20.26 25.16
N LYS A 1090 -3.04 -21.51 24.67
CA LYS A 1090 -2.22 -22.05 23.58
C LYS A 1090 -3.01 -23.03 22.69
N ARG A 1091 -4.34 -23.01 22.71
CA ARG A 1091 -5.23 -23.88 21.90
C ARG A 1091 -4.95 -23.79 20.40
N TYR A 1092 -4.47 -22.65 19.92
CA TYR A 1092 -4.01 -22.43 18.54
C TYR A 1092 -2.77 -23.25 18.14
N LEU A 1093 -2.07 -23.89 19.09
CA LEU A 1093 -0.94 -24.78 18.81
C LEU A 1093 -1.36 -26.23 18.53
N LYS A 1094 -2.61 -26.62 18.82
CA LYS A 1094 -3.04 -28.03 18.76
C LYS A 1094 -4.43 -28.16 18.12
N GLY A 1095 -4.60 -29.15 17.25
CA GLY A 1095 -5.91 -29.66 16.84
C GLY A 1095 -6.46 -29.14 15.51
N LEU A 1096 -6.07 -27.95 15.04
CA LEU A 1096 -6.58 -27.36 13.78
C LEU A 1096 -5.52 -27.16 12.70
N TYR A 1097 -4.25 -27.00 13.08
CA TYR A 1097 -3.13 -26.74 12.18
C TYR A 1097 -2.02 -27.77 12.37
N MET A 1098 -1.20 -27.96 11.34
CA MET A 1098 -0.17 -29.00 11.25
C MET A 1098 1.23 -28.51 11.63
N ASP A 1099 1.35 -27.23 11.99
CA ASP A 1099 2.61 -26.57 12.23
C ASP A 1099 2.50 -25.58 13.40
N THR A 1100 3.62 -24.99 13.81
CA THR A 1100 3.65 -23.98 14.90
C THR A 1100 3.72 -22.57 14.31
N PRO A 1101 2.84 -21.63 14.71
CA PRO A 1101 2.90 -20.25 14.23
C PRO A 1101 4.21 -19.57 14.65
N GLN A 1102 4.74 -18.74 13.75
CA GLN A 1102 5.95 -17.93 13.92
C GLN A 1102 5.68 -16.52 13.41
N GLU A 1103 6.49 -15.56 13.84
CA GLU A 1103 6.35 -14.13 13.48
C GLU A 1103 6.16 -13.91 11.96
N TRP A 1104 6.89 -14.65 11.12
CA TRP A 1104 6.87 -14.52 9.65
C TRP A 1104 5.69 -15.20 8.96
N ASP A 1105 4.84 -15.87 9.72
CA ASP A 1105 3.61 -16.48 9.21
C ASP A 1105 2.45 -15.48 9.15
N ASP A 1106 2.54 -14.34 9.86
CA ASP A 1106 1.61 -13.22 9.74
C ASP A 1106 2.04 -12.31 8.57
N PRO A 1107 1.33 -12.33 7.43
CA PRO A 1107 1.69 -11.51 6.27
C PRO A 1107 1.43 -10.02 6.51
N TYR A 1108 0.54 -9.66 7.44
CA TYR A 1108 0.10 -8.29 7.67
C TYR A 1108 0.98 -7.55 8.70
N ARG A 1109 2.17 -8.08 9.00
CA ARG A 1109 3.19 -7.35 9.75
C ARG A 1109 3.52 -6.04 9.08
N PHE A 1110 3.69 -5.00 9.90
CA PHE A 1110 3.99 -3.65 9.45
C PHE A 1110 5.48 -3.34 9.54
N PHE A 1111 6.01 -2.67 8.53
CA PHE A 1111 7.32 -2.02 8.62
C PHE A 1111 7.33 -0.72 7.83
N ARG A 1112 7.73 0.34 8.51
CA ARG A 1112 8.08 1.62 7.90
C ARG A 1112 9.45 1.50 7.25
N TRP A 1113 9.46 1.47 5.92
CA TRP A 1113 10.67 1.45 5.09
C TRP A 1113 11.56 2.67 5.30
#